data_AF-A0A8J4AT42-F1
#
_entry.id   AF-A0A8J4AT42-F1
#
_cell.length_a   1.000
_cell.length_b   1.000
_cell.length_c   1.000
_cell.angle_alpha   90.00
_cell.angle_beta   90.00
_cell.angle_gamma   90.00
#
_symmetry.space_group_name_H-M   'P 1'
#
loop_
_entity.id
_entity.type
_entity.pdbx_description
1 polymer ?
#
loop_
_entity_poly.entity_id
_entity_poly.type
_entity_poly.pdbx_seq_one_letter_code
_entity_poly.pdbx_strand_id
1 'polypeptide(L)'
;MSQLLLIALGWLSLVFVTVSQASCPPPPVILHSTLLSVCSQEPARSAIGCSMYRLCKNETLDPPIFSALCDTWRVASSLCSDDGGIVDSIGLCNQLQASYLDKTQFRSCMVPYNMTSTSEIRSLHLGACGDMPNPATMLGCLSCTLESCSDPLVSYSEGCYSMDMGQCEPWLNFCLSDGSPYGDAAAVLCLSPDFRILTVAPPRPPSPPPDPPTPSPSPPPSPWPRPPSPRPPLPPSPPPPPLPHPPPPPSPIPPSRPQPPQQPSPPPAAPGVVLSLLSPNPPSQPPPSLPLPSLPLPSLPPPSLPLPSPLPPSPPPPSPELPGPVLPGPLKPSPPPPRPQPYSSLMLDNSLQTVQTPFCITNSSLPQCASYEYPSSSITADIMSLCTSMPYMPGCTIRSACQAGNVTGDFCRPMTLLATICVDMPSMGGCKSYVTLCKNTSVVQQCRSFPAIPGLPSTNDARKAVTAMCSSMDMVQCQTCTKLTCNDYIGAMSSMCTEMPYMTNCDVYATWCKASMAWVDESGGSGDLGHYCTGAGAYGSGSSSSDIPSMLMFFHQRTREILLFRTWLPKTTGQAVGSFVAIAAMSFASVALRTAQFILVASVAAGRLAPLAPSPQPSVHWWLPSGGQALQNLLSSIITLLITTLDLFAMLIAMTFNGAYFAAVVLGYGLGTLLLGHLRENYQRHLGTAPDRGSDMEICCGVVISPPGEKQGATRIRGNAMAVTNGSGGGDQLNAKQVVSNGGDGHG
;
A
#
# COMPACT_ATOMS: atom_id res chain seq x y z
N MET A 1 29.00 8.36 -1.25
CA MET A 1 29.25 7.93 -2.65
C MET A 1 29.27 6.41 -2.81
N SER A 2 29.95 5.63 -1.96
CA SER A 2 30.00 4.15 -2.09
C SER A 2 28.63 3.45 -2.05
N GLN A 3 27.67 3.95 -1.28
CA GLN A 3 26.31 3.36 -1.24
C GLN A 3 25.45 3.69 -2.47
N LEU A 4 25.66 4.85 -3.10
CA LEU A 4 24.92 5.25 -4.30
C LEU A 4 25.29 4.39 -5.53
N LEU A 5 26.53 3.91 -5.59
CA LEU A 5 27.01 3.02 -6.65
C LEU A 5 26.38 1.60 -6.55
N LEU A 6 26.12 1.12 -5.33
CA LEU A 6 25.51 -0.19 -5.08
C LEU A 6 24.01 -0.20 -5.38
N ILE A 7 23.32 0.90 -5.11
CA ILE A 7 21.89 1.04 -5.44
C ILE A 7 21.69 1.05 -6.96
N ALA A 8 22.54 1.77 -7.71
CA ALA A 8 22.45 1.83 -9.18
C ALA A 8 22.66 0.46 -9.87
N LEU A 9 23.50 -0.42 -9.30
CA LEU A 9 23.75 -1.76 -9.84
C LEU A 9 22.61 -2.75 -9.51
N GLY A 10 21.83 -2.51 -8.45
CA GLY A 10 20.68 -3.35 -8.08
C GLY A 10 19.50 -3.22 -9.06
N TRP A 11 19.24 -2.03 -9.60
CA TRP A 11 18.12 -1.77 -10.50
C TRP A 11 18.26 -2.43 -11.89
N LEU A 12 19.49 -2.72 -12.33
CA LEU A 12 19.75 -3.32 -13.65
C LEU A 12 19.42 -4.83 -13.71
N SER A 13 19.25 -5.50 -12.57
CA SER A 13 19.05 -6.96 -12.52
C SER A 13 17.57 -7.40 -12.53
N LEU A 14 16.62 -6.48 -12.33
CA LEU A 14 15.20 -6.82 -12.17
C LEU A 14 14.41 -6.94 -13.50
N VAL A 15 15.02 -6.64 -14.65
CA VAL A 15 14.31 -6.50 -15.93
C VAL A 15 14.21 -7.82 -16.73
N PHE A 16 14.85 -8.91 -16.30
CA PHE A 16 15.03 -10.12 -17.13
C PHE A 16 14.21 -11.38 -16.77
N VAL A 17 13.16 -11.30 -15.95
CA VAL A 17 12.30 -12.47 -15.65
C VAL A 17 10.85 -12.17 -16.01
N THR A 18 10.46 -12.45 -17.26
CA THR A 18 9.05 -12.65 -17.64
C THR A 18 8.88 -14.06 -18.19
N VAL A 19 8.31 -14.93 -17.34
CA VAL A 19 8.00 -16.33 -17.59
C VAL A 19 6.77 -16.45 -18.51
N SER A 20 6.82 -17.38 -19.46
CA SER A 20 5.73 -17.74 -20.36
C SER A 20 4.48 -18.20 -19.59
N GLN A 21 3.50 -17.31 -19.40
CA GLN A 21 2.15 -17.71 -19.03
C GLN A 21 1.46 -18.33 -20.24
N ALA A 22 0.90 -19.53 -20.07
CA ALA A 22 0.00 -20.11 -21.05
C ALA A 22 -1.20 -19.17 -21.24
N SER A 23 -1.39 -18.66 -22.45
CA SER A 23 -2.45 -17.73 -22.78
C SER A 23 -3.81 -18.44 -22.73
N CYS A 24 -4.64 -18.10 -21.73
CA CYS A 24 -6.03 -18.53 -21.69
C CYS A 24 -6.81 -17.93 -22.88
N PRO A 25 -7.68 -18.69 -23.57
CA PRO A 25 -8.56 -18.13 -24.57
C PRO A 25 -9.49 -17.08 -23.92
N PRO A 26 -9.98 -16.08 -24.69
CA PRO A 26 -10.91 -15.09 -24.16
C PRO A 26 -12.17 -15.78 -23.59
N PRO A 27 -12.70 -15.31 -22.45
CA PRO A 27 -13.83 -15.95 -21.81
C PRO A 27 -15.07 -15.92 -22.73
N PRO A 28 -15.85 -17.01 -22.83
CA PRO A 28 -17.10 -17.01 -23.58
C PRO A 28 -18.10 -16.04 -22.95
N VAL A 29 -18.86 -15.33 -23.78
CA VAL A 29 -19.88 -14.38 -23.34
C VAL A 29 -21.06 -15.15 -22.73
N ILE A 30 -21.29 -14.96 -21.44
CA ILE A 30 -22.44 -15.52 -20.74
C ILE A 30 -23.53 -14.46 -20.62
N LEU A 31 -24.70 -14.77 -21.18
CA LEU A 31 -25.85 -13.87 -21.14
C LEU A 31 -26.43 -13.80 -19.71
N HIS A 32 -26.83 -12.59 -19.29
CA HIS A 32 -27.49 -12.38 -18.00
C HIS A 32 -28.77 -13.22 -17.84
N SER A 33 -29.49 -13.52 -18.93
CA SER A 33 -30.67 -14.37 -18.92
C SER A 33 -30.35 -15.80 -18.52
N THR A 34 -29.19 -16.33 -18.93
CA THR A 34 -28.71 -17.67 -18.55
C THR A 34 -28.42 -17.73 -17.06
N LEU A 35 -27.68 -16.74 -16.53
CA LEU A 35 -27.41 -16.66 -15.09
C LEU A 35 -28.70 -16.45 -14.28
N LEU A 36 -29.63 -15.63 -14.77
CA LEU A 36 -30.93 -15.45 -14.13
C LEU A 36 -31.71 -16.76 -14.05
N SER A 37 -31.75 -17.54 -15.14
CA SER A 37 -32.44 -18.83 -15.14
C SER A 37 -31.80 -19.81 -14.18
N VAL A 38 -30.47 -19.89 -14.14
CA VAL A 38 -29.73 -20.79 -13.24
C VAL A 38 -29.96 -20.39 -11.78
N CYS A 39 -29.79 -19.11 -11.45
CA CYS A 39 -29.90 -18.61 -10.09
C CYS A 39 -31.32 -18.49 -9.55
N SER A 40 -32.33 -18.71 -10.39
CA SER A 40 -33.74 -18.79 -9.99
C SER A 40 -34.18 -20.20 -9.58
N GLN A 41 -33.40 -21.23 -9.90
CA GLN A 41 -33.74 -22.63 -9.61
C GLN A 41 -33.19 -23.04 -8.24
N GLU A 42 -33.98 -23.78 -7.45
CA GLU A 42 -33.49 -24.49 -6.27
C GLU A 42 -32.82 -25.81 -6.73
N PRO A 43 -31.64 -26.19 -6.21
CA PRO A 43 -30.90 -25.59 -5.09
C PRO A 43 -29.86 -24.50 -5.45
N ALA A 44 -29.69 -24.18 -6.74
CA ALA A 44 -28.69 -23.24 -7.23
C ALA A 44 -28.80 -21.83 -6.62
N ARG A 45 -29.99 -21.45 -6.17
CA ARG A 45 -30.26 -20.17 -5.52
C ARG A 45 -29.35 -19.88 -4.31
N SER A 46 -28.89 -20.93 -3.62
CA SER A 46 -28.02 -20.80 -2.44
C SER A 46 -26.53 -20.73 -2.78
N ALA A 47 -26.14 -21.00 -4.04
CA ALA A 47 -24.75 -21.00 -4.48
C ALA A 47 -24.08 -19.63 -4.30
N ILE A 48 -22.79 -19.61 -3.99
CA ILE A 48 -21.98 -18.38 -3.82
C ILE A 48 -22.07 -17.51 -5.08
N GLY A 49 -21.89 -18.10 -6.26
CA GLY A 49 -22.02 -17.38 -7.53
C GLY A 49 -23.40 -16.75 -7.72
N CYS A 50 -24.48 -17.43 -7.31
CA CYS A 50 -25.83 -16.88 -7.40
C CYS A 50 -26.12 -15.80 -6.36
N SER A 51 -25.53 -15.89 -5.17
CA SER A 51 -25.56 -14.83 -4.17
C SER A 51 -24.85 -13.58 -4.70
N MET A 52 -23.67 -13.73 -5.29
CA MET A 52 -22.95 -12.62 -5.93
C MET A 52 -23.74 -12.03 -7.11
N TYR A 53 -24.34 -12.85 -7.96
CA TYR A 53 -25.21 -12.39 -9.06
C TYR A 53 -26.38 -11.55 -8.56
N ARG A 54 -27.06 -11.98 -7.48
CA ARG A 54 -28.17 -11.22 -6.89
C ARG A 54 -27.71 -9.87 -6.35
N LEU A 55 -26.57 -9.86 -5.65
CA LEU A 55 -26.00 -8.62 -5.13
C LEU A 55 -25.61 -7.68 -6.27
N CYS A 56 -25.00 -8.19 -7.33
CA CYS A 56 -24.66 -7.44 -8.54
C CYS A 56 -25.88 -6.88 -9.29
N LYS A 57 -27.01 -7.61 -9.29
CA LYS A 57 -28.27 -7.16 -9.89
C LYS A 57 -29.02 -6.19 -8.99
N ASN A 58 -28.75 -6.19 -7.69
CA ASN A 58 -29.42 -5.31 -6.76
C ASN A 58 -28.86 -3.89 -6.88
N GLU A 59 -29.40 -3.13 -7.83
CA GLU A 59 -29.08 -1.71 -8.08
C GLU A 59 -29.32 -0.81 -6.85
N THR A 60 -29.93 -1.32 -5.78
CA THR A 60 -30.17 -0.59 -4.52
C THR A 60 -29.04 -0.67 -3.50
N LEU A 61 -27.99 -1.47 -3.74
CA LEU A 61 -26.79 -1.41 -2.91
C LEU A 61 -26.06 -0.09 -3.20
N ASP A 62 -25.88 0.75 -2.17
CA ASP A 62 -25.13 2.00 -2.23
C ASP A 62 -23.93 1.94 -1.28
N PRO A 63 -22.74 1.50 -1.76
CA PRO A 63 -22.32 1.54 -3.16
C PRO A 63 -22.66 0.24 -3.93
N PRO A 64 -22.86 0.29 -5.26
CA PRO A 64 -22.96 -0.91 -6.09
C PRO A 64 -21.69 -1.76 -6.00
N ILE A 65 -21.86 -3.08 -6.03
CA ILE A 65 -20.73 -4.01 -6.20
C ILE A 65 -20.03 -3.71 -7.52
N PHE A 66 -18.70 -3.66 -7.53
CA PHE A 66 -17.97 -3.24 -8.72
C PHE A 66 -18.15 -4.24 -9.87
N SER A 67 -18.11 -3.70 -11.09
CA SER A 67 -18.32 -4.43 -12.33
C SER A 67 -17.40 -5.65 -12.52
N ALA A 68 -16.22 -5.66 -11.91
CA ALA A 68 -15.27 -6.77 -12.03
C ALA A 68 -15.69 -8.02 -11.24
N LEU A 69 -16.35 -7.88 -10.08
CA LEU A 69 -16.96 -9.02 -9.39
C LEU A 69 -18.25 -9.46 -10.06
N CYS A 70 -18.94 -8.53 -10.71
CA CYS A 70 -20.19 -8.77 -11.42
C CYS A 70 -20.00 -9.27 -12.85
N ASP A 71 -18.78 -9.61 -13.25
CA ASP A 71 -18.51 -10.26 -14.53
C ASP A 71 -19.27 -11.59 -14.58
N THR A 72 -20.11 -11.75 -15.61
CA THR A 72 -20.92 -12.96 -15.78
C THR A 72 -20.05 -14.20 -15.93
N TRP A 73 -18.84 -14.06 -16.49
CA TRP A 73 -17.85 -15.14 -16.55
C TRP A 73 -17.36 -15.55 -15.17
N ARG A 74 -17.09 -14.59 -14.28
CA ARG A 74 -16.59 -14.86 -12.93
C ARG A 74 -17.64 -15.55 -12.07
N VAL A 75 -18.88 -15.05 -12.13
CA VAL A 75 -20.05 -15.68 -11.50
C VAL A 75 -20.20 -17.13 -11.94
N ALA A 76 -20.14 -17.38 -13.26
CA ALA A 76 -20.32 -18.72 -13.78
C ALA A 76 -19.12 -19.65 -13.50
N SER A 77 -17.90 -19.10 -13.44
CA SER A 77 -16.71 -19.84 -13.04
C SER A 77 -16.82 -20.33 -11.59
N SER A 78 -17.30 -19.49 -10.66
CA SER A 78 -17.57 -19.93 -9.28
C SER A 78 -18.68 -20.98 -9.23
N LEU A 79 -19.78 -20.81 -9.98
CA LEU A 79 -20.84 -21.82 -10.08
C LEU A 79 -20.30 -23.19 -10.54
N CYS A 80 -19.40 -23.21 -11.51
CA CYS A 80 -18.81 -24.45 -12.02
C CYS A 80 -17.70 -25.04 -11.15
N SER A 81 -17.01 -24.20 -10.37
CA SER A 81 -16.02 -24.63 -9.38
C SER A 81 -16.68 -25.27 -8.17
N ASP A 82 -17.68 -24.59 -7.61
CA ASP A 82 -18.14 -24.85 -6.24
C ASP A 82 -19.42 -25.70 -6.21
N ASP A 83 -20.25 -25.58 -7.25
CA ASP A 83 -21.60 -26.16 -7.32
C ASP A 83 -21.82 -26.95 -8.62
N GLY A 84 -20.75 -27.55 -9.16
CA GLY A 84 -20.76 -28.26 -10.46
C GLY A 84 -21.92 -29.26 -10.61
N GLY A 85 -22.25 -30.03 -9.58
CA GLY A 85 -23.36 -30.99 -9.64
C GLY A 85 -24.75 -30.35 -9.84
N ILE A 86 -24.96 -29.14 -9.33
CA ILE A 86 -26.21 -28.39 -9.51
C ILE A 86 -26.26 -27.82 -10.94
N VAL A 87 -25.13 -27.29 -11.39
CA VAL A 87 -24.99 -26.51 -12.62
C VAL A 87 -24.86 -27.41 -13.86
N ASP A 88 -24.34 -28.62 -13.70
CA ASP A 88 -24.24 -29.65 -14.73
C ASP A 88 -25.62 -30.09 -15.25
N SER A 89 -26.65 -30.07 -14.38
CA SER A 89 -28.03 -30.39 -14.76
C SER A 89 -28.62 -29.40 -15.79
N ILE A 90 -28.09 -28.18 -15.83
CA ILE A 90 -28.48 -27.10 -16.76
C ILE A 90 -27.48 -27.00 -17.92
N GLY A 91 -26.39 -27.77 -17.88
CA GLY A 91 -25.37 -27.81 -18.94
C GLY A 91 -24.47 -26.57 -19.02
N LEU A 92 -24.54 -25.65 -18.05
CA LEU A 92 -23.75 -24.40 -18.08
C LEU A 92 -22.25 -24.71 -18.06
N CYS A 93 -21.77 -25.62 -17.22
CA CYS A 93 -20.34 -25.94 -17.16
C CYS A 93 -19.83 -26.63 -18.43
N ASN A 94 -20.65 -27.48 -19.05
CA ASN A 94 -20.34 -28.08 -20.35
C ASN A 94 -20.23 -27.01 -21.45
N GLN A 95 -21.08 -25.98 -21.42
CA GLN A 95 -21.03 -24.86 -22.35
C GLN A 95 -19.75 -24.03 -22.17
N LEU A 96 -19.31 -23.77 -20.94
CA LEU A 96 -18.07 -23.03 -20.69
C LEU A 96 -16.83 -23.86 -21.04
N GLN A 97 -16.85 -25.16 -20.72
CA GLN A 97 -15.75 -26.06 -20.98
C GLN A 97 -15.50 -26.26 -22.49
N ALA A 98 -16.53 -26.12 -23.33
CA ALA A 98 -16.42 -26.28 -24.79
C ALA A 98 -15.46 -25.27 -25.46
N SER A 99 -15.15 -24.15 -24.82
CA SER A 99 -14.18 -23.16 -25.31
C SER A 99 -12.72 -23.52 -25.00
N TYR A 100 -12.47 -24.60 -24.27
CA TYR A 100 -11.14 -25.02 -23.81
C TYR A 100 -10.78 -26.39 -24.38
N LEU A 101 -9.47 -26.63 -24.56
CA LEU A 101 -8.95 -27.86 -25.15
C LEU A 101 -9.24 -29.09 -24.27
N ASP A 102 -9.16 -28.91 -22.95
CA ASP A 102 -9.45 -29.96 -21.98
C ASP A 102 -9.90 -29.39 -20.62
N LYS A 103 -10.29 -30.29 -19.71
CA LYS A 103 -10.74 -29.95 -18.35
C LYS A 103 -9.65 -29.29 -17.50
N THR A 104 -8.39 -29.59 -17.76
CA THR A 104 -7.25 -29.05 -17.01
C THR A 104 -7.01 -27.60 -17.40
N GLN A 105 -7.03 -27.29 -18.69
CA GLN A 105 -6.95 -25.93 -19.21
C GLN A 105 -8.13 -25.08 -18.72
N PHE A 106 -9.34 -25.63 -18.78
CA PHE A 106 -10.53 -24.98 -18.21
C PHE A 106 -10.34 -24.64 -16.74
N ARG A 107 -9.91 -25.61 -15.91
CA ARG A 107 -9.63 -25.38 -14.47
C ARG A 107 -8.52 -24.37 -14.22
N SER A 108 -7.45 -24.36 -15.01
CA SER A 108 -6.35 -23.39 -14.86
C SER A 108 -6.72 -21.97 -15.28
N CYS A 109 -7.75 -21.82 -16.13
CA CYS A 109 -8.21 -20.53 -16.65
C CYS A 109 -9.45 -19.98 -15.93
N MET A 110 -10.07 -20.78 -15.04
CA MET A 110 -11.14 -20.28 -14.19
C MET A 110 -10.56 -19.30 -13.16
N VAL A 111 -11.31 -18.24 -12.90
CA VAL A 111 -11.02 -17.26 -11.84
C VAL A 111 -12.20 -17.29 -10.88
N PRO A 112 -12.41 -18.37 -10.09
CA PRO A 112 -13.50 -18.40 -9.12
C PRO A 112 -13.30 -17.32 -8.06
N TYR A 113 -14.33 -17.03 -7.27
CA TYR A 113 -14.11 -16.26 -6.05
C TYR A 113 -13.22 -17.09 -5.12
N ASN A 114 -12.29 -16.44 -4.43
CA ASN A 114 -11.40 -17.11 -3.49
C ASN A 114 -12.15 -17.41 -2.16
N MET A 115 -13.18 -18.22 -2.27
CA MET A 115 -14.04 -18.65 -1.19
C MET A 115 -14.12 -20.17 -1.18
N THR A 116 -14.29 -20.76 0.00
CA THR A 116 -14.64 -22.17 0.16
C THR A 116 -15.99 -22.47 -0.49
N SER A 117 -16.31 -23.75 -0.73
CA SER A 117 -17.58 -24.15 -1.37
C SER A 117 -18.82 -23.64 -0.63
N THR A 118 -19.97 -23.54 -1.32
CA THR A 118 -21.24 -23.08 -0.72
C THR A 118 -21.63 -23.91 0.52
N SER A 119 -21.44 -25.23 0.47
CA SER A 119 -21.72 -26.13 1.59
C SER A 119 -20.77 -25.91 2.77
N GLU A 120 -19.51 -25.62 2.50
CA GLU A 120 -18.50 -25.32 3.52
C GLU A 120 -18.76 -23.98 4.20
N ILE A 121 -19.05 -22.91 3.44
CA ILE A 121 -19.46 -21.61 4.02
C ILE A 121 -20.68 -21.79 4.91
N ARG A 122 -21.69 -22.52 4.44
CA ARG A 122 -22.88 -22.81 5.24
C ARG A 122 -22.54 -23.58 6.52
N SER A 123 -21.65 -24.56 6.43
CA SER A 123 -21.19 -25.34 7.59
C SER A 123 -20.46 -24.46 8.60
N LEU A 124 -19.53 -23.61 8.16
CA LEU A 124 -18.78 -22.68 9.01
C LEU A 124 -19.72 -21.69 9.70
N HIS A 125 -20.66 -21.11 8.96
CA HIS A 125 -21.66 -20.20 9.53
C HIS A 125 -22.56 -20.88 10.57
N LEU A 126 -23.08 -22.07 10.27
CA LEU A 126 -23.94 -22.80 11.20
C LEU A 126 -23.17 -23.29 12.43
N GLY A 127 -21.90 -23.67 12.28
CA GLY A 127 -21.00 -23.99 13.39
C GLY A 127 -20.81 -22.78 14.30
N ALA A 128 -20.45 -21.64 13.72
CA ALA A 128 -20.30 -20.38 14.44
C ALA A 128 -21.59 -19.97 15.18
N CYS A 129 -22.76 -20.07 14.55
CA CYS A 129 -24.03 -19.77 15.20
C CYS A 129 -24.37 -20.76 16.33
N GLY A 130 -23.97 -22.03 16.21
CA GLY A 130 -24.21 -23.08 17.20
C GLY A 130 -23.33 -22.97 18.45
N ASP A 131 -22.11 -22.46 18.31
CA ASP A 131 -21.16 -22.31 19.42
C ASP A 131 -21.52 -21.15 20.37
N MET A 132 -22.49 -20.31 20.00
CA MET A 132 -22.86 -19.16 20.81
C MET A 132 -23.99 -19.46 21.82
N PRO A 133 -23.89 -18.91 23.05
CA PRO A 133 -24.95 -19.04 24.05
C PRO A 133 -26.24 -18.32 23.68
N ASN A 134 -26.20 -17.33 22.78
CA ASN A 134 -27.37 -16.65 22.26
C ASN A 134 -27.21 -16.31 20.76
N PRO A 135 -27.72 -17.14 19.84
CA PRO A 135 -27.54 -16.96 18.40
C PRO A 135 -28.18 -15.68 17.86
N ALA A 136 -29.11 -15.04 18.59
CA ALA A 136 -29.71 -13.77 18.19
C ALA A 136 -28.75 -12.56 18.29
N THR A 137 -27.60 -12.73 18.94
CA THR A 137 -26.62 -11.65 19.12
C THR A 137 -25.69 -11.46 17.91
N MET A 138 -25.59 -12.46 17.02
CA MET A 138 -24.79 -12.39 15.81
C MET A 138 -25.68 -12.18 14.60
N LEU A 139 -25.31 -11.22 13.77
CA LEU A 139 -25.97 -11.00 12.49
C LEU A 139 -25.85 -12.24 11.60
N GLY A 140 -26.84 -12.49 10.75
CA GLY A 140 -26.88 -13.65 9.86
C GLY A 140 -27.31 -14.99 10.50
N CYS A 141 -27.26 -15.16 11.83
CA CYS A 141 -27.68 -16.42 12.47
C CYS A 141 -29.20 -16.63 12.48
N LEU A 142 -29.99 -15.56 12.38
CA LEU A 142 -31.45 -15.65 12.26
C LEU A 142 -31.93 -15.94 10.82
N SER A 143 -31.14 -15.55 9.82
CA SER A 143 -31.46 -15.70 8.39
C SER A 143 -30.98 -17.03 7.79
N CYS A 144 -30.09 -17.75 8.49
CA CYS A 144 -29.51 -19.00 8.03
C CYS A 144 -29.55 -20.06 9.12
N THR A 145 -30.36 -21.11 8.90
CA THR A 145 -30.54 -22.27 9.78
C THR A 145 -30.16 -23.57 9.06
N LEU A 146 -30.13 -24.68 9.83
CA LEU A 146 -29.97 -26.03 9.27
C LEU A 146 -31.03 -26.37 8.22
N GLU A 147 -32.25 -25.82 8.36
CA GLU A 147 -33.37 -26.12 7.46
C GLU A 147 -33.46 -25.14 6.28
N SER A 148 -33.06 -23.87 6.47
CA SER A 148 -33.20 -22.83 5.46
C SER A 148 -32.07 -21.83 5.52
N CYS A 149 -31.39 -21.62 4.41
CA CYS A 149 -30.37 -20.58 4.28
C CYS A 149 -30.42 -20.00 2.86
N SER A 150 -31.19 -18.93 2.70
CA SER A 150 -31.50 -18.34 1.39
C SER A 150 -30.30 -17.62 0.75
N ASP A 151 -29.37 -17.15 1.59
CA ASP A 151 -28.10 -16.54 1.21
C ASP A 151 -27.01 -16.87 2.25
N PRO A 152 -26.32 -18.02 2.11
CA PRO A 152 -25.27 -18.42 3.04
C PRO A 152 -24.10 -17.44 3.02
N LEU A 153 -23.81 -16.83 1.88
CA LEU A 153 -22.70 -15.89 1.76
C LEU A 153 -22.96 -14.59 2.52
N VAL A 154 -24.13 -13.98 2.34
CA VAL A 154 -24.49 -12.75 3.05
C VAL A 154 -24.57 -13.01 4.55
N SER A 155 -25.23 -14.10 4.95
CA SER A 155 -25.35 -14.46 6.38
C SER A 155 -23.99 -14.69 7.03
N TYR A 156 -23.08 -15.38 6.35
CA TYR A 156 -21.71 -15.61 6.82
C TYR A 156 -20.89 -14.32 6.89
N SER A 157 -21.00 -13.43 5.89
CA SER A 157 -20.30 -12.14 5.90
C SER A 157 -20.76 -11.24 7.05
N GLU A 158 -22.06 -11.22 7.35
CA GLU A 158 -22.62 -10.46 8.45
C GLU A 158 -22.19 -11.02 9.81
N GLY A 159 -22.15 -12.35 9.91
CA GLY A 159 -21.65 -13.06 11.08
C GLY A 159 -20.20 -12.71 11.39
N CYS A 160 -19.33 -12.85 10.38
CA CYS A 160 -17.90 -12.54 10.49
C CYS A 160 -17.58 -11.06 10.73
N TYR A 161 -18.48 -10.17 10.31
CA TYR A 161 -18.37 -8.77 10.67
C TYR A 161 -18.77 -8.51 12.14
N SER A 162 -19.86 -9.13 12.59
CA SER A 162 -20.42 -8.89 13.93
C SER A 162 -19.47 -9.34 15.04
N MET A 163 -18.83 -10.50 14.88
CA MET A 163 -17.90 -11.07 15.85
C MET A 163 -16.84 -11.90 15.13
N ASP A 164 -15.58 -11.82 15.59
CA ASP A 164 -14.51 -12.67 15.07
C ASP A 164 -14.67 -14.09 15.63
N MET A 165 -15.09 -15.01 14.77
CA MET A 165 -15.46 -16.38 15.16
C MET A 165 -14.30 -17.37 15.02
N GLY A 166 -13.09 -16.93 14.68
CA GLY A 166 -11.95 -17.81 14.35
C GLY A 166 -12.15 -18.67 13.08
N GLN A 167 -13.40 -18.77 12.59
CA GLN A 167 -13.81 -19.46 11.36
C GLN A 167 -14.03 -18.48 10.20
N CYS A 168 -13.64 -17.22 10.35
CA CYS A 168 -13.82 -16.16 9.36
C CYS A 168 -12.66 -16.04 8.36
N GLU A 169 -11.68 -16.94 8.43
CA GLU A 169 -10.51 -16.95 7.57
C GLU A 169 -10.86 -17.05 6.06
N PRO A 170 -11.81 -17.89 5.60
CA PRO A 170 -12.22 -17.90 4.20
C PRO A 170 -12.81 -16.57 3.71
N TRP A 171 -13.67 -15.94 4.51
CA TRP A 171 -14.23 -14.61 4.19
C TRP A 171 -13.13 -13.54 4.19
N LEU A 172 -12.20 -13.60 5.14
CA LEU A 172 -11.07 -12.69 5.21
C LEU A 172 -10.14 -12.84 4.01
N ASN A 173 -9.82 -14.08 3.62
CA ASN A 173 -9.02 -14.37 2.44
C ASN A 173 -9.68 -13.83 1.17
N PHE A 174 -11.00 -13.98 1.04
CA PHE A 174 -11.76 -13.32 -0.02
C PHE A 174 -11.61 -11.79 0.02
N CYS A 175 -11.79 -11.17 1.19
CA CYS A 175 -11.63 -9.72 1.35
C CYS A 175 -10.19 -9.22 1.11
N LEU A 176 -9.16 -10.04 1.35
CA LEU A 176 -7.76 -9.69 1.11
C LEU A 176 -7.37 -9.88 -0.36
N SER A 177 -7.77 -10.98 -0.99
CA SER A 177 -7.42 -11.29 -2.38
C SER A 177 -8.21 -10.46 -3.38
N ASP A 178 -9.49 -10.20 -3.10
CA ASP A 178 -10.37 -9.43 -3.97
C ASP A 178 -10.60 -7.98 -3.48
N GLY A 179 -9.91 -7.55 -2.41
CA GLY A 179 -10.09 -6.23 -1.76
C GLY A 179 -8.83 -5.38 -1.53
N SER A 180 -7.71 -5.60 -2.22
CA SER A 180 -6.45 -4.82 -2.07
C SER A 180 -5.80 -4.45 -3.42
N PRO A 181 -4.92 -3.43 -3.51
CA PRO A 181 -5.11 -2.00 -3.20
C PRO A 181 -5.72 -1.22 -4.39
N TYR A 182 -6.05 -1.89 -5.50
CA TYR A 182 -6.79 -1.33 -6.65
C TYR A 182 -8.19 -1.94 -6.81
N GLY A 183 -8.54 -2.90 -5.94
CA GLY A 183 -9.78 -3.66 -5.98
C GLY A 183 -10.77 -3.15 -4.96
N ASP A 184 -11.50 -2.09 -5.29
CA ASP A 184 -12.69 -1.68 -4.53
C ASP A 184 -13.84 -2.71 -4.63
N ALA A 185 -13.64 -3.83 -5.33
CA ALA A 185 -14.72 -4.64 -5.86
C ALA A 185 -15.51 -5.42 -4.82
N ALA A 186 -14.85 -6.00 -3.82
CA ALA A 186 -15.49 -6.73 -2.71
C ALA A 186 -15.95 -5.82 -1.56
N ALA A 187 -15.76 -4.50 -1.65
CA ALA A 187 -15.91 -3.58 -0.54
C ALA A 187 -17.25 -3.73 0.19
N VAL A 188 -18.38 -3.87 -0.53
CA VAL A 188 -19.71 -3.98 0.10
C VAL A 188 -19.81 -5.18 1.04
N LEU A 189 -19.31 -6.36 0.63
CA LEU A 189 -19.35 -7.57 1.46
C LEU A 189 -18.31 -7.55 2.59
N CYS A 190 -17.27 -6.74 2.44
CA CYS A 190 -16.18 -6.57 3.43
C CYS A 190 -16.40 -5.35 4.35
N LEU A 191 -17.44 -4.55 4.13
CA LEU A 191 -17.86 -3.43 4.96
C LEU A 191 -18.94 -3.85 5.96
N SER A 192 -18.98 -3.13 7.09
CA SER A 192 -20.08 -3.22 8.05
C SER A 192 -21.42 -3.06 7.36
N PRO A 193 -22.46 -3.80 7.76
CA PRO A 193 -23.84 -3.49 7.38
C PRO A 193 -24.19 -2.00 7.53
N ASP A 194 -23.71 -1.32 8.58
CA ASP A 194 -23.96 0.10 8.82
C ASP A 194 -23.26 1.03 7.81
N PHE A 195 -22.10 0.61 7.30
CA PHE A 195 -21.32 1.36 6.32
C PHE A 195 -21.75 1.05 4.88
N ARG A 196 -22.45 -0.06 4.63
CA ARG A 196 -23.07 -0.39 3.34
C ARG A 196 -24.17 0.58 2.90
N ILE A 197 -24.57 1.52 3.75
CA ILE A 197 -25.61 2.53 3.45
C ILE A 197 -24.99 3.93 3.27
N LEU A 198 -23.74 4.14 3.72
CA LEU A 198 -23.11 5.46 3.83
C LEU A 198 -22.00 5.70 2.81
N THR A 199 -21.65 4.71 1.99
CA THR A 199 -20.48 4.79 1.11
C THR A 199 -20.94 5.06 -0.32
N VAL A 200 -20.74 6.27 -0.83
CA VAL A 200 -21.10 6.63 -2.21
C VAL A 200 -20.09 6.02 -3.18
N ALA A 201 -20.53 5.22 -4.15
CA ALA A 201 -19.62 4.67 -5.16
C ALA A 201 -18.96 5.78 -6.00
N PRO A 202 -17.72 5.58 -6.48
CA PRO A 202 -17.18 6.39 -7.57
C PRO A 202 -18.15 6.36 -8.76
N PRO A 203 -18.40 7.50 -9.44
CA PRO A 203 -19.27 7.52 -10.61
C PRO A 203 -18.75 6.52 -11.65
N ARG A 204 -19.67 5.70 -12.17
CA ARG A 204 -19.38 4.73 -13.23
C ARG A 204 -18.62 5.46 -14.36
N PRO A 205 -17.48 4.93 -14.86
CA PRO A 205 -16.87 5.46 -16.07
C PRO A 205 -17.94 5.53 -17.16
N PRO A 206 -18.09 6.64 -17.89
CA PRO A 206 -19.07 6.73 -18.96
C PRO A 206 -18.82 5.59 -19.94
N SER A 207 -19.87 4.87 -20.29
CA SER A 207 -19.79 3.81 -21.30
C SER A 207 -19.08 4.37 -22.55
N PRO A 208 -18.11 3.65 -23.14
CA PRO A 208 -17.51 4.10 -24.39
C PRO A 208 -18.65 4.34 -25.40
N PRO A 209 -18.59 5.45 -26.16
CA PRO A 209 -19.59 5.71 -27.19
C PRO A 209 -19.65 4.50 -28.13
N PRO A 210 -20.84 4.13 -28.63
CA PRO A 210 -20.96 3.03 -29.58
C PRO A 210 -19.99 3.26 -30.74
N ASP A 211 -19.25 2.22 -31.11
CA ASP A 211 -18.31 2.30 -32.22
C ASP A 211 -19.01 2.88 -33.44
N PRO A 212 -18.45 3.92 -34.09
CA PRO A 212 -19.04 4.46 -35.29
C PRO A 212 -19.16 3.35 -36.33
N PRO A 213 -20.27 3.28 -37.09
CA PRO A 213 -20.46 2.23 -38.08
C PRO A 213 -19.26 2.20 -39.03
N THR A 214 -18.67 1.03 -39.18
CA THR A 214 -17.47 0.80 -40.00
C THR A 214 -17.72 1.39 -41.39
N PRO A 215 -16.93 2.39 -41.85
CA PRO A 215 -17.15 3.02 -43.14
C PRO A 215 -16.92 1.98 -44.24
N SER A 216 -17.91 1.86 -45.11
CA SER A 216 -17.83 1.04 -46.32
C SER A 216 -16.60 1.46 -47.15
N PRO A 217 -15.78 0.51 -47.65
CA PRO A 217 -14.53 0.83 -48.33
C PRO A 217 -14.76 1.73 -49.54
N SER A 218 -14.07 2.87 -49.56
CA SER A 218 -14.14 3.84 -50.66
C SER A 218 -13.46 3.26 -51.91
N PRO A 219 -14.04 3.46 -53.12
CA PRO A 219 -13.40 3.07 -54.38
C PRO A 219 -12.15 3.94 -54.67
N PRO A 220 -11.18 3.42 -55.45
CA PRO A 220 -9.90 4.09 -55.69
C PRO A 220 -10.05 5.40 -56.48
N PRO A 221 -9.10 6.35 -56.30
CA PRO A 221 -9.22 7.71 -56.82
C PRO A 221 -9.02 7.79 -58.35
N SER A 222 -9.93 8.50 -59.02
CA SER A 222 -9.84 8.83 -60.44
C SER A 222 -8.94 10.06 -60.71
N PRO A 223 -8.34 10.19 -61.92
CA PRO A 223 -7.38 11.25 -62.25
C PRO A 223 -8.02 12.62 -62.50
N TRP A 224 -7.18 13.67 -62.36
CA TRP A 224 -7.49 15.11 -62.44
C TRP A 224 -8.19 15.57 -63.74
N PRO A 225 -8.95 16.70 -63.70
CA PRO A 225 -9.98 17.05 -64.68
C PRO A 225 -9.47 17.84 -65.89
N ARG A 226 -10.08 17.60 -67.06
CA ARG A 226 -9.99 18.44 -68.28
C ARG A 226 -11.01 19.60 -68.25
N PRO A 227 -10.79 20.68 -69.04
CA PRO A 227 -11.64 21.88 -69.08
C PRO A 227 -13.03 21.62 -69.68
N PRO A 228 -14.03 22.48 -69.38
CA PRO A 228 -15.44 22.18 -69.60
C PRO A 228 -15.88 22.36 -71.06
N SER A 229 -16.67 21.41 -71.56
CA SER A 229 -17.47 21.51 -72.78
C SER A 229 -18.97 21.63 -72.42
N PRO A 230 -19.81 22.22 -73.29
CA PRO A 230 -21.11 22.78 -72.93
C PRO A 230 -22.18 21.74 -72.61
N ARG A 231 -23.04 22.08 -71.63
CA ARG A 231 -24.16 21.27 -71.11
C ARG A 231 -25.23 20.96 -72.18
N PRO A 232 -25.64 19.69 -72.32
CA PRO A 232 -26.96 19.32 -72.83
C PRO A 232 -28.05 19.43 -71.72
N PRO A 233 -29.33 19.50 -72.09
CA PRO A 233 -30.44 19.75 -71.17
C PRO A 233 -30.77 18.54 -70.28
N LEU A 234 -31.23 18.82 -69.06
CA LEU A 234 -31.63 17.83 -68.04
C LEU A 234 -32.91 17.07 -68.44
N PRO A 235 -32.98 15.74 -68.23
CA PRO A 235 -34.24 14.99 -68.20
C PRO A 235 -35.01 15.17 -66.88
N PRO A 236 -36.33 14.91 -66.86
CA PRO A 236 -37.21 15.20 -65.72
C PRO A 236 -37.01 14.25 -64.52
N SER A 237 -37.21 14.82 -63.33
CA SER A 237 -37.06 14.16 -62.02
C SER A 237 -38.09 13.04 -61.80
N PRO A 238 -37.70 11.90 -61.17
CA PRO A 238 -38.62 10.86 -60.75
C PRO A 238 -39.43 11.27 -59.50
N PRO A 239 -40.64 10.70 -59.29
CA PRO A 239 -41.50 11.01 -58.17
C PRO A 239 -41.00 10.40 -56.84
N PRO A 240 -41.38 11.01 -55.69
CA PRO A 240 -40.92 10.59 -54.37
C PRO A 240 -41.52 9.24 -53.92
N PRO A 241 -40.80 8.48 -53.08
CA PRO A 241 -41.28 7.21 -52.53
C PRO A 241 -42.40 7.40 -51.49
N PRO A 242 -43.29 6.41 -51.32
CA PRO A 242 -44.43 6.49 -50.39
C PRO A 242 -44.02 6.36 -48.92
N LEU A 243 -44.74 7.07 -48.07
CA LEU A 243 -44.62 7.09 -46.60
C LEU A 243 -44.96 5.73 -45.95
N PRO A 244 -44.28 5.34 -44.85
CA PRO A 244 -44.59 4.12 -44.12
C PRO A 244 -45.87 4.24 -43.29
N HIS A 245 -46.64 3.15 -43.26
CA HIS A 245 -47.89 3.01 -42.49
C HIS A 245 -47.64 2.84 -40.97
N PRO A 246 -48.58 3.30 -40.11
CA PRO A 246 -48.52 3.11 -38.67
C PRO A 246 -48.86 1.66 -38.24
N PRO A 247 -48.33 1.19 -37.10
CA PRO A 247 -48.58 -0.16 -36.59
C PRO A 247 -50.00 -0.32 -36.00
N PRO A 248 -50.57 -1.54 -36.06
CA PRO A 248 -51.91 -1.82 -35.54
C PRO A 248 -51.94 -1.95 -34.00
N PRO A 249 -53.11 -1.68 -33.36
CA PRO A 249 -53.29 -1.77 -31.92
C PRO A 249 -53.35 -3.22 -31.40
N PRO A 250 -52.96 -3.46 -30.12
CA PRO A 250 -52.92 -4.80 -29.53
C PRO A 250 -54.31 -5.37 -29.24
N SER A 251 -54.46 -6.67 -29.47
CA SER A 251 -55.69 -7.45 -29.22
C SER A 251 -55.88 -7.77 -27.73
N PRO A 252 -57.14 -7.93 -27.25
CA PRO A 252 -57.46 -8.15 -25.85
C PRO A 252 -57.16 -9.58 -25.35
N ILE A 253 -56.75 -9.64 -24.08
CA ILE A 253 -56.39 -10.85 -23.31
C ILE A 253 -57.66 -11.66 -22.94
N PRO A 254 -57.68 -12.99 -23.14
CA PRO A 254 -58.78 -13.85 -22.69
C PRO A 254 -58.69 -14.18 -21.18
N PRO A 255 -59.84 -14.30 -20.47
CA PRO A 255 -59.86 -14.54 -19.03
C PRO A 255 -59.48 -15.99 -18.65
N SER A 256 -58.68 -16.11 -17.60
CA SER A 256 -58.16 -17.35 -17.04
C SER A 256 -59.26 -18.16 -16.32
N ARG A 257 -59.27 -19.47 -16.57
CA ARG A 257 -60.18 -20.48 -16.01
C ARG A 257 -59.76 -20.84 -14.56
N PRO A 258 -60.69 -21.05 -13.61
CA PRO A 258 -60.33 -21.49 -12.25
C PRO A 258 -59.99 -22.98 -12.23
N GLN A 259 -58.90 -23.36 -11.54
CA GLN A 259 -58.59 -24.76 -11.22
C GLN A 259 -58.95 -25.11 -9.76
N PRO A 260 -59.37 -26.38 -9.51
CA PRO A 260 -60.03 -26.83 -8.27
C PRO A 260 -59.04 -27.26 -7.16
N PRO A 261 -59.52 -27.43 -5.91
CA PRO A 261 -58.67 -27.74 -4.76
C PRO A 261 -58.42 -29.24 -4.59
N GLN A 262 -57.18 -29.64 -4.38
CA GLN A 262 -56.77 -30.97 -3.89
C GLN A 262 -55.37 -30.86 -3.25
N GLN A 263 -54.89 -31.69 -2.33
CA GLN A 263 -55.38 -32.49 -1.19
C GLN A 263 -54.05 -32.98 -0.54
N PRO A 264 -53.91 -33.08 0.79
CA PRO A 264 -52.60 -33.30 1.43
C PRO A 264 -52.25 -34.80 1.59
N SER A 265 -50.97 -35.18 1.44
CA SER A 265 -50.37 -36.48 1.82
C SER A 265 -48.83 -36.39 1.79
N PRO A 266 -48.05 -37.35 2.34
CA PRO A 266 -47.77 -37.67 3.76
C PRO A 266 -46.23 -37.57 4.08
N PRO A 267 -45.76 -37.78 5.34
CA PRO A 267 -44.37 -37.47 5.75
C PRO A 267 -43.30 -38.50 5.29
N PRO A 268 -42.00 -38.11 5.27
CA PRO A 268 -40.92 -38.92 4.70
C PRO A 268 -40.41 -40.02 5.63
N ALA A 269 -40.00 -41.14 5.03
CA ALA A 269 -39.34 -42.27 5.67
C ALA A 269 -37.83 -42.02 5.87
N ALA A 270 -37.28 -42.61 6.93
CA ALA A 270 -35.90 -42.51 7.40
C ALA A 270 -34.85 -43.11 6.43
N PRO A 271 -33.57 -42.68 6.51
CA PRO A 271 -32.52 -43.15 5.60
C PRO A 271 -31.92 -44.50 6.04
N GLY A 272 -31.82 -45.41 5.08
CA GLY A 272 -31.07 -46.67 5.20
C GLY A 272 -29.58 -46.45 4.91
N VAL A 273 -28.76 -46.94 5.84
CA VAL A 273 -27.30 -47.07 5.75
C VAL A 273 -26.92 -48.16 4.75
N VAL A 274 -26.04 -47.88 3.80
CA VAL A 274 -25.30 -48.92 3.06
C VAL A 274 -23.82 -48.55 3.00
N LEU A 275 -23.02 -49.32 3.73
CA LEU A 275 -21.57 -49.48 3.59
C LEU A 275 -21.26 -50.40 2.40
N SER A 276 -20.22 -50.09 1.62
CA SER A 276 -19.26 -51.03 0.99
C SER A 276 -18.16 -50.21 0.29
N LEU A 277 -16.91 -50.17 0.77
CA LEU A 277 -15.82 -51.15 0.59
C LEU A 277 -15.45 -51.41 -0.87
N LEU A 278 -14.32 -50.84 -1.33
CA LEU A 278 -13.21 -51.59 -1.94
C LEU A 278 -11.97 -50.70 -2.12
N SER A 279 -10.83 -51.27 -1.75
CA SER A 279 -9.48 -50.72 -1.68
C SER A 279 -8.65 -51.22 -2.91
N PRO A 280 -7.31 -51.09 -2.97
CA PRO A 280 -6.59 -50.07 -3.75
C PRO A 280 -5.60 -50.66 -4.78
N ASN A 281 -4.96 -49.82 -5.62
CA ASN A 281 -3.67 -50.14 -6.28
C ASN A 281 -3.01 -48.89 -6.95
N PRO A 282 -1.70 -48.91 -7.30
CA PRO A 282 -0.60 -48.26 -6.55
C PRO A 282 0.10 -47.10 -7.33
N PRO A 283 1.09 -46.39 -6.75
CA PRO A 283 1.65 -45.18 -7.36
C PRO A 283 2.74 -45.46 -8.40
N SER A 284 2.65 -44.76 -9.52
CA SER A 284 3.62 -44.74 -10.62
C SER A 284 4.84 -43.87 -10.31
N GLN A 285 6.02 -44.37 -10.69
CA GLN A 285 7.34 -43.71 -10.58
C GLN A 285 7.47 -42.42 -11.41
N PRO A 286 8.39 -41.50 -11.05
CA PRO A 286 8.71 -40.33 -11.87
C PRO A 286 9.75 -40.65 -12.98
N PRO A 287 9.76 -39.89 -14.11
CA PRO A 287 10.64 -40.12 -15.25
C PRO A 287 12.07 -39.55 -15.07
N PRO A 288 13.04 -39.99 -15.90
CA PRO A 288 14.48 -39.77 -15.68
C PRO A 288 14.98 -38.41 -16.19
N SER A 289 15.96 -37.85 -15.48
CA SER A 289 16.64 -36.60 -15.79
C SER A 289 17.73 -36.80 -16.86
N LEU A 290 17.76 -35.94 -17.89
CA LEU A 290 18.85 -35.83 -18.87
C LEU A 290 19.89 -34.78 -18.45
N PRO A 291 21.17 -34.90 -18.87
CA PRO A 291 22.28 -34.07 -18.35
C PRO A 291 22.46 -32.76 -19.13
N LEU A 292 22.73 -31.67 -18.40
CA LEU A 292 23.16 -30.38 -18.95
C LEU A 292 24.70 -30.34 -19.17
N PRO A 293 25.20 -29.60 -20.17
CA PRO A 293 26.63 -29.48 -20.47
C PRO A 293 27.33 -28.43 -19.58
N SER A 294 28.55 -28.76 -19.16
CA SER A 294 29.43 -27.91 -18.34
C SER A 294 30.19 -26.89 -19.20
N LEU A 295 30.14 -25.61 -18.83
CA LEU A 295 31.01 -24.54 -19.33
C LEU A 295 31.98 -24.06 -18.23
N PRO A 296 33.18 -23.56 -18.58
CA PRO A 296 34.29 -23.39 -17.66
C PRO A 296 34.23 -22.09 -16.85
N LEU A 297 34.53 -22.19 -15.56
CA LEU A 297 34.70 -21.08 -14.61
C LEU A 297 36.03 -20.33 -14.89
N PRO A 298 36.05 -18.98 -14.89
CA PRO A 298 37.31 -18.23 -14.89
C PRO A 298 37.92 -18.18 -13.48
N SER A 299 39.25 -18.28 -13.47
CA SER A 299 40.18 -18.33 -12.35
C SER A 299 40.13 -17.12 -11.41
N LEU A 300 40.08 -17.41 -10.10
CA LEU A 300 40.22 -16.48 -8.98
C LEU A 300 41.65 -15.90 -8.86
N PRO A 301 41.83 -14.62 -8.45
CA PRO A 301 43.12 -14.05 -8.09
C PRO A 301 43.59 -14.49 -6.68
N PRO A 302 44.91 -14.36 -6.38
CA PRO A 302 45.56 -14.98 -5.22
C PRO A 302 45.20 -14.33 -3.86
N PRO A 303 45.40 -15.05 -2.74
CA PRO A 303 44.96 -14.62 -1.43
C PRO A 303 45.86 -13.51 -0.87
N SER A 304 45.23 -12.41 -0.45
CA SER A 304 45.84 -11.36 0.35
C SER A 304 46.14 -11.85 1.77
N LEU A 305 47.24 -11.33 2.31
CA LEU A 305 47.86 -11.55 3.63
C LEU A 305 46.89 -11.60 4.83
N PRO A 306 47.24 -12.30 5.92
CA PRO A 306 46.38 -12.47 7.08
C PRO A 306 46.24 -11.17 7.88
N LEU A 307 44.99 -10.77 8.13
CA LEU A 307 44.63 -9.77 9.13
C LEU A 307 44.94 -10.31 10.54
N PRO A 308 45.31 -9.45 11.52
CA PRO A 308 45.53 -9.87 12.89
C PRO A 308 44.22 -10.32 13.54
N SER A 309 44.28 -11.43 14.28
CA SER A 309 43.17 -11.99 15.05
C SER A 309 42.57 -10.97 16.02
N PRO A 310 41.24 -10.95 16.20
CA PRO A 310 40.61 -10.12 17.23
C PRO A 310 41.05 -10.59 18.62
N LEU A 311 41.42 -9.63 19.47
CA LEU A 311 41.70 -9.83 20.90
C LEU A 311 40.51 -10.54 21.58
N PRO A 312 40.76 -11.48 22.51
CA PRO A 312 39.70 -12.09 23.29
C PRO A 312 38.98 -11.03 24.15
N PRO A 313 37.67 -11.18 24.38
CA PRO A 313 36.92 -10.25 25.21
C PRO A 313 37.44 -10.25 26.66
N SER A 314 37.60 -9.04 27.21
CA SER A 314 37.95 -8.80 28.61
C SER A 314 36.97 -9.53 29.56
N PRO A 315 37.45 -10.12 30.66
CA PRO A 315 36.57 -10.74 31.64
C PRO A 315 35.66 -9.69 32.31
N PRO A 316 34.39 -10.04 32.62
CA PRO A 316 33.47 -9.14 33.30
C PRO A 316 33.94 -8.81 34.73
N PRO A 317 33.59 -7.63 35.27
CA PRO A 317 33.91 -7.26 36.65
C PRO A 317 33.21 -8.21 37.65
N PRO A 318 33.83 -8.48 38.82
CA PRO A 318 33.30 -9.42 39.80
C PRO A 318 31.97 -8.91 40.39
N SER A 319 30.93 -9.74 40.30
CA SER A 319 29.67 -9.54 41.01
C SER A 319 29.86 -9.66 42.53
N PRO A 320 29.10 -8.91 43.34
CA PRO A 320 29.17 -9.00 44.79
C PRO A 320 28.63 -10.33 45.30
N GLU A 321 29.46 -11.00 46.11
CA GLU A 321 29.19 -12.22 46.87
C GLU A 321 27.91 -12.10 47.72
N LEU A 322 26.94 -12.96 47.45
CA LEU A 322 25.89 -13.33 48.41
C LEU A 322 26.31 -14.65 49.09
N PRO A 323 26.26 -14.75 50.43
CA PRO A 323 26.73 -15.92 51.16
C PRO A 323 25.84 -17.13 50.93
N GLY A 324 26.46 -18.23 50.50
CA GLY A 324 25.82 -19.53 50.29
C GLY A 324 25.44 -20.27 51.58
N PRO A 325 24.64 -21.35 51.44
CA PRO A 325 23.98 -22.03 52.55
C PRO A 325 24.92 -22.99 53.29
N VAL A 326 24.91 -22.89 54.62
CA VAL A 326 25.63 -23.79 55.53
C VAL A 326 24.83 -25.09 55.71
N LEU A 327 25.40 -26.21 55.29
CA LEU A 327 24.93 -27.57 55.60
C LEU A 327 25.26 -27.93 57.07
N PRO A 328 24.35 -28.61 57.80
CA PRO A 328 24.55 -28.91 59.21
C PRO A 328 25.40 -30.17 59.45
N GLY A 329 26.39 -30.03 60.34
CA GLY A 329 27.16 -31.14 60.93
C GLY A 329 26.42 -31.83 62.09
N PRO A 330 26.97 -32.96 62.60
CA PRO A 330 26.20 -33.99 63.30
C PRO A 330 25.91 -33.67 64.76
N LEU A 331 24.70 -34.07 65.18
CA LEU A 331 24.12 -33.94 66.51
C LEU A 331 24.90 -34.70 67.59
N LYS A 332 25.18 -34.00 68.70
CA LYS A 332 25.61 -34.57 69.99
C LYS A 332 24.38 -34.68 70.92
N PRO A 333 24.17 -35.80 71.62
CA PRO A 333 22.93 -36.06 72.35
C PRO A 333 22.87 -35.34 73.70
N SER A 334 21.71 -34.78 74.03
CA SER A 334 21.38 -34.15 75.32
C SER A 334 20.19 -34.86 75.99
N PRO A 335 20.05 -34.74 77.33
CA PRO A 335 19.42 -35.74 78.23
C PRO A 335 17.88 -35.65 78.35
N PRO A 336 17.21 -36.64 78.96
CA PRO A 336 15.76 -36.84 78.89
C PRO A 336 14.93 -35.81 79.68
N PRO A 337 13.64 -35.64 79.33
CA PRO A 337 12.78 -34.57 79.84
C PRO A 337 12.25 -34.86 81.26
N PRO A 338 12.02 -33.82 82.09
CA PRO A 338 11.26 -33.95 83.31
C PRO A 338 9.73 -33.95 83.06
N ARG A 339 9.06 -34.70 83.94
CA ARG A 339 7.62 -34.99 84.06
C ARG A 339 6.76 -33.71 84.23
N PRO A 340 5.48 -33.71 83.78
CA PRO A 340 4.64 -32.52 83.81
C PRO A 340 4.01 -32.29 85.19
N GLN A 341 3.84 -31.01 85.53
CA GLN A 341 2.89 -30.54 86.53
C GLN A 341 2.03 -29.43 85.90
N PRO A 342 0.71 -29.40 86.20
CA PRO A 342 -0.27 -28.51 85.59
C PRO A 342 -0.33 -27.20 86.38
N TYR A 343 -0.67 -26.06 85.76
CA TYR A 343 -1.55 -25.02 86.33
C TYR A 343 -1.89 -23.98 85.26
N SER A 344 -3.15 -23.60 85.27
CA SER A 344 -3.87 -22.69 84.39
C SER A 344 -3.40 -21.23 84.43
N SER A 345 -3.62 -20.52 83.31
CA SER A 345 -4.35 -19.23 83.21
C SER A 345 -3.69 -18.17 82.32
N LEU A 346 -4.49 -17.67 81.36
CA LEU A 346 -4.58 -16.29 80.87
C LEU A 346 -3.36 -15.66 80.17
N MET A 347 -3.34 -15.74 78.83
CA MET A 347 -3.16 -14.61 77.89
C MET A 347 -3.74 -15.03 76.53
N LEU A 348 -5.05 -14.80 76.33
CA LEU A 348 -5.70 -14.76 75.02
C LEU A 348 -5.77 -13.28 74.63
N ASP A 349 -4.89 -12.82 73.76
CA ASP A 349 -5.18 -11.73 72.83
C ASP A 349 -4.12 -11.66 71.74
N ASN A 350 -4.50 -11.24 70.53
CA ASN A 350 -3.70 -11.12 69.30
C ASN A 350 -3.36 -12.40 68.50
N SER A 351 -4.38 -13.06 67.96
CA SER A 351 -4.29 -13.55 66.57
C SER A 351 -5.66 -13.91 65.99
N LEU A 352 -6.54 -12.92 65.87
CA LEU A 352 -7.73 -13.00 64.99
C LEU A 352 -7.46 -12.11 63.78
N GLN A 353 -6.51 -12.49 62.93
CA GLN A 353 -6.60 -12.15 61.51
C GLN A 353 -7.67 -13.08 60.91
N THR A 354 -8.93 -12.75 61.20
CA THR A 354 -10.07 -13.35 60.51
C THR A 354 -9.89 -13.07 59.03
N VAL A 355 -10.01 -14.14 58.26
CA VAL A 355 -10.08 -14.18 56.80
C VAL A 355 -11.25 -13.30 56.34
N GLN A 356 -11.05 -11.98 56.29
CA GLN A 356 -12.00 -10.98 55.78
C GLN A 356 -11.93 -10.84 54.25
N THR A 357 -11.19 -11.72 53.57
CA THR A 357 -10.81 -11.61 52.16
C THR A 357 -11.95 -11.60 51.15
N PRO A 358 -13.06 -12.37 51.27
CA PRO A 358 -14.08 -12.38 50.22
C PRO A 358 -15.04 -11.18 50.30
N PHE A 359 -15.12 -10.49 51.44
CA PHE A 359 -16.16 -9.48 51.66
C PHE A 359 -15.81 -8.13 51.03
N CYS A 360 -14.55 -7.71 51.08
CA CYS A 360 -14.13 -6.45 50.44
C CYS A 360 -14.13 -6.52 48.91
N ILE A 361 -14.00 -7.72 48.33
CA ILE A 361 -14.14 -7.93 46.88
C ILE A 361 -15.59 -7.70 46.44
N THR A 362 -16.57 -8.13 47.24
CA THR A 362 -18.00 -7.99 46.89
C THR A 362 -18.58 -6.64 47.30
N ASN A 363 -18.08 -6.02 48.38
CA ASN A 363 -18.50 -4.69 48.82
C ASN A 363 -17.32 -3.82 49.31
N SER A 364 -16.67 -3.17 48.34
CA SER A 364 -15.50 -2.31 48.56
C SER A 364 -15.79 -0.92 49.14
N SER A 365 -17.07 -0.56 49.37
CA SER A 365 -17.46 0.75 49.91
C SER A 365 -17.43 0.82 51.43
N LEU A 366 -17.25 -0.31 52.12
CA LEU A 366 -17.31 -0.36 53.56
C LEU A 366 -16.00 0.15 54.17
N PRO A 367 -16.03 1.00 55.21
CA PRO A 367 -14.82 1.62 55.77
C PRO A 367 -13.72 0.63 56.17
N GLN A 368 -14.09 -0.57 56.61
CA GLN A 368 -13.16 -1.66 56.95
C GLN A 368 -12.32 -2.18 55.77
N CYS A 369 -12.73 -1.89 54.53
CA CYS A 369 -12.00 -2.27 53.33
C CYS A 369 -10.93 -1.24 52.93
N ALA A 370 -10.76 -0.15 53.67
CA ALA A 370 -9.78 0.88 53.33
C ALA A 370 -8.35 0.34 53.27
N SER A 371 -8.01 -0.58 54.17
CA SER A 371 -6.71 -1.25 54.25
C SER A 371 -6.67 -2.61 53.55
N TYR A 372 -7.72 -3.00 52.84
CA TYR A 372 -7.70 -4.25 52.09
C TYR A 372 -6.74 -4.14 50.90
N GLU A 373 -5.90 -5.14 50.70
CA GLU A 373 -5.04 -5.26 49.53
C GLU A 373 -5.42 -6.50 48.74
N TYR A 374 -5.62 -6.34 47.43
CA TYR A 374 -5.86 -7.46 46.56
C TYR A 374 -4.57 -8.28 46.42
N PRO A 375 -4.59 -9.60 46.72
CA PRO A 375 -3.38 -10.41 46.72
C PRO A 375 -2.66 -10.37 45.37
N SER A 376 -1.34 -10.19 45.39
CA SER A 376 -0.51 -10.11 44.19
C SER A 376 -0.57 -11.37 43.32
N SER A 377 -0.76 -12.54 43.94
CA SER A 377 -0.99 -13.80 43.24
C SER A 377 -2.30 -13.79 42.43
N SER A 378 -3.37 -13.22 42.99
CA SER A 378 -4.66 -13.08 42.31
C SER A 378 -4.57 -12.09 41.16
N ILE A 379 -3.92 -10.93 41.39
CA ILE A 379 -3.65 -9.94 40.34
C ILE A 379 -2.92 -10.58 39.16
N THR A 380 -1.86 -11.37 39.45
CA THR A 380 -1.06 -12.01 38.41
C THR A 380 -1.86 -13.08 37.66
N ALA A 381 -2.69 -13.86 38.36
CA ALA A 381 -3.56 -14.86 37.75
C ALA A 381 -4.62 -14.21 36.82
N ASP A 382 -5.22 -13.10 37.25
CA ASP A 382 -6.19 -12.35 36.44
C ASP A 382 -5.54 -11.77 35.18
N ILE A 383 -4.38 -11.12 35.31
CA ILE A 383 -3.61 -10.59 34.17
C ILE A 383 -3.23 -11.73 33.21
N MET A 384 -2.76 -12.87 33.73
CA MET A 384 -2.41 -14.03 32.89
C MET A 384 -3.63 -14.55 32.11
N SER A 385 -4.77 -14.70 32.77
CA SER A 385 -6.03 -15.14 32.14
C SER A 385 -6.48 -14.17 31.03
N LEU A 386 -6.42 -12.87 31.30
CA LEU A 386 -6.79 -11.81 30.37
C LEU A 386 -5.85 -11.79 29.16
N CYS A 387 -4.54 -11.76 29.38
CA CYS A 387 -3.56 -11.67 28.29
C CYS A 387 -3.38 -12.97 27.50
N THR A 388 -3.76 -14.13 28.06
CA THR A 388 -3.85 -15.38 27.29
C THR A 388 -5.07 -15.35 26.35
N SER A 389 -6.16 -14.72 26.79
CA SER A 389 -7.41 -14.65 25.99
C SER A 389 -7.33 -13.60 24.89
N MET A 390 -6.69 -12.45 25.15
CA MET A 390 -6.51 -11.37 24.16
C MET A 390 -5.11 -10.75 24.31
N PRO A 391 -4.09 -11.33 23.69
CA PRO A 391 -2.69 -10.89 23.88
C PRO A 391 -2.40 -9.48 23.34
N TYR A 392 -3.21 -8.99 22.40
CA TYR A 392 -3.06 -7.72 21.69
C TYR A 392 -3.63 -6.50 22.45
N MET A 393 -4.19 -6.68 23.64
CA MET A 393 -4.70 -5.56 24.44
C MET A 393 -3.54 -4.61 24.82
N PRO A 394 -3.71 -3.27 24.75
CA PRO A 394 -2.69 -2.30 25.13
C PRO A 394 -2.02 -2.59 26.47
N GLY A 395 -2.79 -2.95 27.51
CA GLY A 395 -2.24 -3.33 28.82
C GLY A 395 -1.43 -4.62 28.81
N CYS A 396 -1.77 -5.58 27.95
CA CYS A 396 -1.00 -6.83 27.76
C CYS A 396 0.29 -6.59 26.99
N THR A 397 0.28 -5.71 25.98
CA THR A 397 1.52 -5.30 25.31
C THR A 397 2.48 -4.60 26.28
N ILE A 398 1.97 -3.67 27.12
CA ILE A 398 2.81 -2.99 28.12
C ILE A 398 3.37 -3.99 29.12
N ARG A 399 2.57 -4.97 29.57
CA ARG A 399 3.06 -6.06 30.42
C ARG A 399 4.21 -6.83 29.76
N SER A 400 4.07 -7.19 28.49
CA SER A 400 5.13 -7.88 27.73
C SER A 400 6.41 -7.03 27.66
N ALA A 401 6.27 -5.73 27.39
CA ALA A 401 7.39 -4.80 27.39
C ALA A 401 8.03 -4.61 28.78
N CYS A 402 7.25 -4.65 29.86
CA CYS A 402 7.75 -4.68 31.23
C CYS A 402 8.58 -5.93 31.52
N GLN A 403 8.13 -7.10 31.05
CA GLN A 403 8.87 -8.36 31.19
C GLN A 403 10.17 -8.35 30.39
N ALA A 404 10.19 -7.67 29.24
CA ALA A 404 11.38 -7.47 28.43
C ALA A 404 12.33 -6.39 28.97
N GLY A 405 11.90 -5.59 29.96
CA GLY A 405 12.67 -4.44 30.46
C GLY A 405 12.64 -3.21 29.56
N ASN A 406 11.76 -3.18 28.55
CA ASN A 406 11.59 -2.04 27.64
C ASN A 406 10.73 -0.91 28.25
N VAL A 407 9.85 -1.26 29.18
CA VAL A 407 9.08 -0.32 30.01
C VAL A 407 9.43 -0.60 31.45
N THR A 408 9.56 0.44 32.29
CA THR A 408 9.97 0.28 33.68
C THR A 408 9.11 1.11 34.64
N GLY A 409 9.21 0.81 35.93
CA GLY A 409 8.62 1.63 36.98
C GLY A 409 7.18 1.36 37.33
N ASP A 410 6.44 2.43 37.65
CA ASP A 410 5.07 2.31 38.13
C ASP A 410 4.09 1.84 37.04
N PHE A 411 4.43 2.04 35.76
CA PHE A 411 3.74 1.41 34.62
C PHE A 411 3.73 -0.12 34.69
N CYS A 412 4.73 -0.73 35.33
CA CYS A 412 4.92 -2.18 35.42
C CYS A 412 4.40 -2.78 36.73
N ARG A 413 3.74 -2.00 37.58
CA ARG A 413 3.13 -2.53 38.81
C ARG A 413 1.96 -3.45 38.44
N PRO A 414 1.86 -4.66 39.02
CA PRO A 414 0.79 -5.60 38.68
C PRO A 414 -0.61 -4.97 38.80
N MET A 415 -0.87 -4.20 39.85
CA MET A 415 -2.19 -3.55 40.01
C MET A 415 -2.48 -2.51 38.93
N THR A 416 -1.48 -1.69 38.55
CA THR A 416 -1.60 -0.72 37.44
C THR A 416 -1.88 -1.41 36.11
N LEU A 417 -1.21 -2.54 35.83
CA LEU A 417 -1.44 -3.33 34.61
C LEU A 417 -2.85 -3.93 34.60
N LEU A 418 -3.30 -4.52 35.71
CA LEU A 418 -4.67 -5.05 35.82
C LEU A 418 -5.71 -3.93 35.65
N ALA A 419 -5.50 -2.79 36.31
CA ALA A 419 -6.36 -1.62 36.18
C ALA A 419 -6.47 -1.15 34.73
N THR A 420 -5.35 -1.09 34.04
CA THR A 420 -5.26 -0.68 32.64
C THR A 420 -6.03 -1.63 31.71
N ILE A 421 -5.85 -2.94 31.87
CA ILE A 421 -6.58 -3.94 31.08
C ILE A 421 -8.09 -3.88 31.36
N CYS A 422 -8.48 -3.71 32.62
CA CYS A 422 -9.88 -3.75 33.02
C CYS A 422 -10.64 -2.45 32.80
N VAL A 423 -9.98 -1.31 32.64
CA VAL A 423 -10.61 -0.07 32.14
C VAL A 423 -10.99 -0.21 30.66
N ASP A 424 -10.17 -0.91 29.87
CA ASP A 424 -10.44 -1.19 28.46
C ASP A 424 -11.58 -2.21 28.28
N MET A 425 -11.51 -3.34 28.99
CA MET A 425 -12.44 -4.47 28.83
C MET A 425 -13.03 -4.93 30.19
N PRO A 426 -13.93 -4.15 30.82
CA PRO A 426 -14.41 -4.41 32.19
C PRO A 426 -15.24 -5.69 32.33
N SER A 427 -15.84 -6.19 31.24
CA SER A 427 -16.72 -7.36 31.25
C SER A 427 -15.98 -8.70 31.22
N MET A 428 -14.65 -8.69 31.04
CA MET A 428 -13.87 -9.92 30.96
C MET A 428 -13.81 -10.65 32.31
N GLY A 429 -13.73 -11.99 32.27
CA GLY A 429 -13.75 -12.83 33.48
C GLY A 429 -12.72 -12.43 34.53
N GLY A 430 -11.47 -12.17 34.11
CA GLY A 430 -10.38 -11.71 34.99
C GLY A 430 -10.54 -10.28 35.53
N CYS A 431 -11.52 -9.50 35.03
CA CYS A 431 -11.78 -8.15 35.50
C CYS A 431 -12.90 -8.04 36.54
N LYS A 432 -13.67 -9.11 36.76
CA LYS A 432 -14.83 -9.10 37.67
C LYS A 432 -14.47 -8.66 39.10
N SER A 433 -13.38 -9.20 39.64
CA SER A 433 -12.89 -8.84 40.98
C SER A 433 -12.39 -7.41 41.02
N TYR A 434 -11.59 -6.98 40.04
CA TYR A 434 -11.08 -5.60 39.95
C TYR A 434 -12.22 -4.58 39.84
N VAL A 435 -13.18 -4.77 38.94
CA VAL A 435 -14.29 -3.82 38.71
C VAL A 435 -15.15 -3.66 39.96
N THR A 436 -15.39 -4.74 40.71
CA THR A 436 -16.14 -4.68 41.97
C THR A 436 -15.32 -4.03 43.08
N LEU A 437 -14.02 -4.35 43.15
CA LEU A 437 -13.11 -3.83 44.16
C LEU A 437 -12.78 -2.34 43.97
N CYS A 438 -12.58 -1.89 42.73
CA CYS A 438 -12.08 -0.56 42.37
C CYS A 438 -13.14 0.33 41.69
N LYS A 439 -14.42 0.12 42.00
CA LYS A 439 -15.50 1.06 41.63
C LYS A 439 -15.25 2.46 42.21
N ASN A 440 -15.85 3.49 41.62
CA ASN A 440 -15.69 4.89 42.06
C ASN A 440 -16.05 5.14 43.54
N THR A 441 -16.90 4.29 44.14
CA THR A 441 -17.30 4.36 45.55
C THR A 441 -16.46 3.47 46.48
N SER A 442 -15.35 2.91 45.98
CA SER A 442 -14.44 2.09 46.77
C SER A 442 -13.63 2.93 47.74
N VAL A 443 -13.44 2.40 48.95
CA VAL A 443 -12.53 2.97 49.96
C VAL A 443 -11.14 2.31 49.92
N VAL A 444 -10.95 1.26 49.13
CA VAL A 444 -9.71 0.48 49.02
C VAL A 444 -8.58 1.38 48.52
N GLN A 445 -7.56 1.62 49.36
CA GLN A 445 -6.47 2.54 49.02
C GLN A 445 -5.65 2.08 47.81
N GLN A 446 -5.45 0.76 47.66
CA GLN A 446 -4.69 0.17 46.55
C GLN A 446 -5.21 0.60 45.17
N CYS A 447 -6.53 0.75 45.00
CA CYS A 447 -7.14 1.18 43.74
C CYS A 447 -6.80 2.64 43.38
N ARG A 448 -6.54 3.50 44.39
CA ARG A 448 -6.16 4.91 44.19
C ARG A 448 -4.66 5.07 44.01
N SER A 449 -3.86 4.25 44.68
CA SER A 449 -2.40 4.27 44.59
C SER A 449 -1.88 3.72 43.26
N PHE A 450 -2.61 2.80 42.62
CA PHE A 450 -2.20 2.16 41.37
C PHE A 450 -3.31 2.28 40.30
N PRO A 451 -3.59 3.50 39.80
CA PRO A 451 -4.60 3.71 38.77
C PRO A 451 -4.18 3.08 37.43
N ALA A 452 -5.13 3.01 36.49
CA ALA A 452 -4.84 2.68 35.10
C ALA A 452 -3.89 3.71 34.46
N ILE A 453 -3.10 3.29 33.48
CA ILE A 453 -2.15 4.17 32.76
C ILE A 453 -2.94 5.29 32.06
N PRO A 454 -2.71 6.56 32.41
CA PRO A 454 -3.54 7.65 31.94
C PRO A 454 -3.33 7.91 30.45
N GLY A 455 -4.45 8.09 29.75
CA GLY A 455 -4.48 8.37 28.32
C GLY A 455 -4.13 7.18 27.42
N LEU A 456 -3.87 5.98 27.96
CA LEU A 456 -3.67 4.80 27.12
C LEU A 456 -4.97 4.54 26.33
N PRO A 457 -4.92 4.46 24.99
CA PRO A 457 -6.12 4.20 24.21
C PRO A 457 -6.65 2.81 24.50
N SER A 458 -7.97 2.66 24.38
CA SER A 458 -8.62 1.34 24.42
C SER A 458 -8.11 0.46 23.28
N THR A 459 -8.27 -0.87 23.39
CA THR A 459 -7.95 -1.80 22.28
C THR A 459 -8.67 -1.37 21.00
N ASN A 460 -9.93 -0.92 21.12
CA ASN A 460 -10.72 -0.49 19.98
C ASN A 460 -10.20 0.81 19.37
N ASP A 461 -9.81 1.79 20.20
CA ASP A 461 -9.25 3.06 19.73
C ASP A 461 -7.89 2.86 19.06
N ALA A 462 -7.02 2.05 19.65
CA ALA A 462 -5.72 1.70 19.07
C ALA A 462 -5.89 0.99 17.71
N ARG A 463 -6.80 0.02 17.62
CA ARG A 463 -7.15 -0.65 16.36
C ARG A 463 -7.68 0.31 15.31
N LYS A 464 -8.59 1.21 15.70
CA LYS A 464 -9.17 2.23 14.81
C LYS A 464 -8.10 3.18 14.29
N ALA A 465 -7.20 3.64 15.17
CA ALA A 465 -6.09 4.51 14.81
C ALA A 465 -5.14 3.84 13.80
N VAL A 466 -4.73 2.59 14.07
CA VAL A 466 -3.87 1.82 13.15
C VAL A 466 -4.55 1.59 11.81
N THR A 467 -5.80 1.15 11.81
CA THR A 467 -6.56 0.91 10.57
C THR A 467 -6.67 2.18 9.73
N ALA A 468 -6.94 3.31 10.36
CA ALA A 468 -7.08 4.58 9.67
C ALA A 468 -5.73 5.12 9.15
N MET A 469 -4.63 4.92 9.88
CA MET A 469 -3.29 5.21 9.38
C MET A 469 -2.96 4.37 8.14
N CYS A 470 -3.18 3.06 8.21
CA CYS A 470 -2.95 2.14 7.09
C CYS A 470 -3.87 2.39 5.89
N SER A 471 -5.05 2.95 6.10
CA SER A 471 -5.94 3.34 5.00
C SER A 471 -5.48 4.63 4.30
N SER A 472 -4.66 5.46 4.97
CA SER A 472 -4.17 6.73 4.41
C SER A 472 -2.85 6.57 3.63
N MET A 473 -1.97 5.67 4.09
CA MET A 473 -0.71 5.35 3.44
C MET A 473 -0.28 3.94 3.85
N ASP A 474 0.18 3.14 2.88
CA ASP A 474 0.72 1.81 3.16
C ASP A 474 2.09 1.93 3.84
N MET A 475 2.23 1.31 5.01
CA MET A 475 3.46 1.29 5.82
C MET A 475 3.84 -0.14 6.17
N VAL A 476 5.10 -0.37 6.56
CA VAL A 476 5.59 -1.71 6.91
C VAL A 476 4.73 -2.37 8.00
N GLN A 477 4.26 -1.58 8.95
CA GLN A 477 3.42 -2.03 10.06
C GLN A 477 2.03 -2.47 9.59
N CYS A 478 1.53 -1.94 8.48
CA CYS A 478 0.24 -2.29 7.89
C CYS A 478 0.23 -3.71 7.31
N GLN A 479 1.39 -4.24 6.95
CA GLN A 479 1.52 -5.63 6.51
C GLN A 479 1.41 -6.61 7.69
N THR A 480 1.90 -6.22 8.87
CA THR A 480 1.86 -7.03 10.09
C THR A 480 0.61 -6.81 10.93
N CYS A 481 -0.05 -5.67 10.77
CA CYS A 481 -1.20 -5.23 11.54
C CYS A 481 -2.36 -4.94 10.57
N THR A 482 -3.12 -5.98 10.26
CA THR A 482 -4.34 -5.86 9.46
C THR A 482 -5.53 -5.52 10.36
N LYS A 483 -6.70 -5.24 9.77
CA LYS A 483 -7.95 -5.02 10.52
C LYS A 483 -8.30 -6.18 11.47
N LEU A 484 -7.80 -7.38 11.18
CA LEU A 484 -8.18 -8.63 11.85
C LEU A 484 -7.03 -9.30 12.58
N THR A 485 -5.79 -9.11 12.12
CA THR A 485 -4.61 -9.70 12.75
C THR A 485 -3.63 -8.61 13.10
N CYS A 486 -3.54 -8.30 14.39
CA CYS A 486 -2.47 -7.47 14.91
C CYS A 486 -2.08 -7.96 16.30
N ASN A 487 -0.81 -8.34 16.44
CA ASN A 487 -0.29 -8.82 17.71
C ASN A 487 -0.06 -7.68 18.69
N ASP A 488 0.14 -6.46 18.18
CA ASP A 488 0.43 -5.28 18.99
C ASP A 488 -0.02 -3.99 18.30
N TYR A 489 -1.24 -3.53 18.61
CA TYR A 489 -1.76 -2.28 18.07
C TYR A 489 -1.01 -1.04 18.59
N ILE A 490 -0.50 -1.08 19.83
CA ILE A 490 0.21 0.06 20.43
C ILE A 490 1.61 0.19 19.85
N GLY A 491 2.33 -0.92 19.67
CA GLY A 491 3.62 -0.95 18.98
C GLY A 491 3.50 -0.52 17.52
N ALA A 492 2.50 -1.00 16.79
CA ALA A 492 2.24 -0.56 15.42
C ALA A 492 1.94 0.95 15.37
N MET A 493 1.04 1.43 16.23
CA MET A 493 0.66 2.84 16.30
C MET A 493 1.86 3.74 16.66
N SER A 494 2.61 3.39 17.70
CA SER A 494 3.81 4.15 18.11
C SER A 494 4.85 4.16 16.99
N SER A 495 5.17 3.02 16.37
CA SER A 495 6.13 2.96 15.27
C SER A 495 5.72 3.86 14.10
N MET A 496 4.47 3.76 13.63
CA MET A 496 3.98 4.60 12.52
C MET A 496 4.01 6.09 12.87
N CYS A 497 3.59 6.46 14.09
CA CYS A 497 3.61 7.85 14.52
C CYS A 497 5.03 8.38 14.79
N THR A 498 5.99 7.53 15.14
CA THR A 498 7.39 7.97 15.23
C THR A 498 8.03 8.19 13.87
N GLU A 499 7.64 7.41 12.86
CA GLU A 499 8.11 7.55 11.48
C GLU A 499 7.45 8.74 10.76
N MET A 500 6.12 8.88 10.91
CA MET A 500 5.32 9.92 10.25
C MET A 500 4.42 10.66 11.25
N PRO A 501 4.97 11.66 11.95
CA PRO A 501 4.28 12.25 13.10
C PRO A 501 3.04 13.08 12.81
N TYR A 502 2.67 13.25 11.54
CA TYR A 502 1.51 14.04 11.15
C TYR A 502 0.45 13.20 10.45
N MET A 503 0.53 11.88 10.56
CA MET A 503 -0.55 11.01 10.10
C MET A 503 -1.82 11.26 10.91
N THR A 504 -2.96 11.13 10.25
CA THR A 504 -4.26 11.09 10.89
C THR A 504 -4.28 10.01 11.98
N ASN A 505 -4.81 10.34 13.16
CA ASN A 505 -4.88 9.49 14.36
C ASN A 505 -3.59 9.39 15.20
N CYS A 506 -2.50 10.08 14.83
CA CYS A 506 -1.34 10.19 15.73
C CYS A 506 -1.56 11.14 16.92
N ASP A 507 -2.67 11.88 16.94
CA ASP A 507 -3.13 12.65 18.10
C ASP A 507 -3.50 11.75 19.30
N VAL A 508 -4.02 10.54 19.04
CA VAL A 508 -4.30 9.54 20.08
C VAL A 508 -2.99 9.12 20.76
N TYR A 509 -1.98 8.78 19.97
CA TYR A 509 -0.64 8.46 20.43
C TYR A 509 0.00 9.63 21.21
N ALA A 510 -0.05 10.84 20.66
CA ALA A 510 0.50 12.03 21.30
C ALA A 510 -0.18 12.35 22.64
N THR A 511 -1.50 12.23 22.70
CA THR A 511 -2.30 12.47 23.92
C THR A 511 -1.94 11.45 24.99
N TRP A 512 -1.85 10.17 24.63
CA TRP A 512 -1.42 9.11 25.53
C TRP A 512 -0.03 9.37 26.10
N CYS A 513 0.96 9.65 25.24
CA CYS A 513 2.32 9.87 25.69
C CYS A 513 2.44 11.12 26.56
N LYS A 514 1.71 12.19 26.24
CA LYS A 514 1.65 13.39 27.08
C LYS A 514 1.07 13.10 28.47
N ALA A 515 -0.03 12.37 28.53
CA ALA A 515 -0.66 11.98 29.79
C ALA A 515 0.24 11.05 30.63
N SER A 516 0.92 10.11 29.97
CA SER A 516 1.85 9.19 30.63
C SER A 516 3.08 9.91 31.21
N MET A 517 3.64 10.89 30.49
CA MET A 517 4.75 11.70 31.02
C MET A 517 4.30 12.57 32.20
N ALA A 518 3.14 13.23 32.10
CA ALA A 518 2.59 14.03 33.20
C ALA A 518 2.35 13.18 34.47
N TRP A 519 1.94 11.92 34.29
CA TRP A 519 1.76 11.02 35.41
C TRP A 519 3.06 10.67 36.14
N VAL A 520 4.17 10.48 35.40
CA VAL A 520 5.50 10.26 36.01
C VAL A 520 5.92 11.50 36.81
N ASP A 521 5.72 12.69 36.25
CA ASP A 521 6.04 13.96 36.91
C ASP A 521 5.21 14.17 38.20
N GLU A 522 3.91 13.87 38.17
CA GLU A 522 2.99 14.06 39.30
C GLU A 522 3.15 13.00 40.41
N SER A 523 3.39 11.75 40.03
CA SER A 523 3.52 10.64 40.99
C SER A 523 4.87 10.64 41.71
N GLY A 524 5.87 11.36 41.20
CA GLY A 524 7.27 11.22 41.64
C GLY A 524 7.81 9.80 41.40
N GLY A 525 7.13 9.03 40.57
CA GLY A 525 7.44 7.63 40.28
C GLY A 525 8.67 7.51 39.38
N SER A 526 9.42 6.44 39.53
CA SER A 526 10.54 6.10 38.64
C SER A 526 10.00 5.25 37.49
N GLY A 527 9.39 5.83 36.47
CA GLY A 527 8.85 5.10 35.31
C GLY A 527 9.31 5.64 33.98
N ASP A 528 9.54 4.73 33.04
CA ASP A 528 9.89 5.08 31.66
C ASP A 528 9.02 4.28 30.68
N LEU A 529 8.23 5.00 29.89
CA LEU A 529 7.44 4.48 28.79
C LEU A 529 8.09 4.80 27.43
N GLY A 530 9.37 5.20 27.47
CA GLY A 530 10.17 5.68 26.36
C GLY A 530 10.19 4.73 25.18
N HIS A 531 10.09 3.41 25.39
CA HIS A 531 10.00 2.45 24.28
C HIS A 531 8.83 2.74 23.32
N TYR A 532 7.65 3.07 23.83
CA TYR A 532 6.52 3.45 22.99
C TYR A 532 6.48 4.94 22.73
N CYS A 533 6.84 5.77 23.70
CA CYS A 533 6.72 7.23 23.61
C CYS A 533 7.97 7.95 23.10
N THR A 534 8.97 7.23 22.57
CA THR A 534 10.15 7.84 21.96
C THR A 534 9.72 8.79 20.86
N GLY A 535 10.14 10.06 20.93
CA GLY A 535 9.78 11.07 19.93
C GLY A 535 8.39 11.70 20.11
N ALA A 536 7.56 11.25 21.06
CA ALA A 536 6.31 11.93 21.41
C ALA A 536 6.56 13.35 21.96
N GLY A 537 7.75 13.63 22.51
CA GLY A 537 8.18 14.97 22.88
C GLY A 537 8.17 15.98 21.70
N ALA A 538 8.24 15.50 20.46
CA ALA A 538 8.07 16.34 19.27
C ALA A 538 6.61 16.87 19.10
N TYR A 539 5.64 16.31 19.83
CA TYR A 539 4.23 16.62 19.71
C TYR A 539 3.66 17.44 20.87
N GLY A 540 4.28 17.36 22.05
CA GLY A 540 3.59 17.70 23.32
C GLY A 540 3.92 19.06 23.95
N SER A 541 4.96 19.76 23.50
CA SER A 541 5.34 21.05 24.07
C SER A 541 4.69 22.19 23.30
N GLY A 542 3.54 22.66 23.81
CA GLY A 542 2.91 23.90 23.38
C GLY A 542 3.83 25.11 23.64
N SER A 543 4.78 25.33 22.74
CA SER A 543 5.25 26.61 22.24
C SER A 543 6.38 26.32 21.23
N SER A 544 5.99 26.24 19.95
CA SER A 544 6.90 26.37 18.80
C SER A 544 7.75 25.16 18.36
N SER A 545 7.40 23.90 18.67
CA SER A 545 8.22 22.75 18.26
C SER A 545 7.52 21.62 17.49
N SER A 546 6.51 21.94 16.67
CA SER A 546 5.99 21.04 15.61
C SER A 546 6.44 21.55 14.24
N ASP A 547 7.76 21.60 14.00
CA ASP A 547 8.36 22.20 12.80
C ASP A 547 9.02 21.19 11.86
N ILE A 548 8.41 20.03 11.70
CA ILE A 548 8.64 19.26 10.47
C ILE A 548 7.32 19.31 9.71
N PRO A 549 7.01 20.36 8.96
CA PRO A 549 5.75 20.44 8.26
C PRO A 549 5.60 19.24 7.32
N SER A 550 4.41 18.67 7.30
CA SER A 550 4.00 17.73 6.27
C SER A 550 4.30 18.33 4.89
N MET A 551 4.84 17.53 3.97
CA MET A 551 5.02 17.94 2.58
C MET A 551 3.63 18.24 2.00
N LEU A 552 3.32 19.52 1.86
CA LEU A 552 2.08 19.98 1.27
C LEU A 552 2.26 19.89 -0.25
N MET A 553 1.35 19.19 -0.93
CA MET A 553 1.44 18.95 -2.38
C MET A 553 1.01 20.15 -3.25
N PHE A 554 1.00 21.36 -2.68
CA PHE A 554 0.63 22.60 -3.36
C PHE A 554 1.62 23.71 -3.01
N PHE A 555 1.77 24.70 -3.89
CA PHE A 555 2.74 25.76 -3.66
C PHE A 555 2.47 26.53 -2.34
N HIS A 556 3.45 26.55 -1.45
CA HIS A 556 3.37 27.26 -0.16
C HIS A 556 4.59 28.13 0.10
N GLN A 557 4.44 29.04 1.06
CA GLN A 557 5.46 30.03 1.46
C GLN A 557 6.02 29.75 2.87
N ARG A 558 6.00 28.50 3.33
CA ARG A 558 6.57 28.17 4.65
C ARG A 558 8.09 28.25 4.62
N THR A 559 8.69 28.65 5.73
CA THR A 559 10.15 28.83 5.82
C THR A 559 10.88 27.60 6.35
N ARG A 560 10.15 26.58 6.81
CA ARG A 560 10.68 25.45 7.59
C ARG A 560 10.49 24.13 6.89
N GLU A 561 11.20 23.84 5.81
CA GLU A 561 11.03 22.59 5.06
C GLU A 561 12.31 21.80 4.88
N ILE A 562 12.15 20.49 4.85
CA ILE A 562 13.25 19.57 4.52
C ILE A 562 13.52 19.73 3.02
N LEU A 563 14.73 20.19 2.68
CA LEU A 563 15.10 20.45 1.29
C LEU A 563 15.59 19.20 0.56
N LEU A 564 16.65 18.59 1.07
CA LEU A 564 17.35 17.44 0.45
C LEU A 564 17.75 16.40 1.50
N PHE A 565 18.19 16.86 2.67
CA PHE A 565 18.65 16.01 3.76
C PHE A 565 17.92 16.40 5.04
N ARG A 566 17.70 15.43 5.92
CA ARG A 566 17.10 15.65 7.25
C ARG A 566 17.82 16.71 8.08
N THR A 567 19.13 16.88 7.85
CA THR A 567 19.98 17.89 8.52
C THR A 567 19.86 19.28 7.90
N TRP A 568 19.41 19.39 6.64
CA TRP A 568 19.23 20.66 5.95
C TRP A 568 17.78 21.14 6.05
N LEU A 569 17.44 21.60 7.26
CA LEU A 569 16.15 22.17 7.62
C LEU A 569 16.35 23.60 8.15
N PRO A 570 16.02 24.64 7.38
CA PRO A 570 16.12 26.02 7.86
C PRO A 570 15.09 26.26 8.98
N LYS A 571 15.58 26.54 10.19
CA LYS A 571 14.75 26.82 11.38
C LYS A 571 14.46 28.30 11.58
N THR A 572 15.33 29.16 11.03
CA THR A 572 15.25 30.63 11.14
C THR A 572 15.15 31.27 9.77
N THR A 573 14.62 32.50 9.70
CA THR A 573 14.53 33.27 8.45
C THR A 573 15.89 33.45 7.78
N GLY A 574 16.95 33.69 8.56
CA GLY A 574 18.31 33.80 8.03
C GLY A 574 18.79 32.50 7.38
N GLN A 575 18.46 31.34 7.97
CA GLN A 575 18.75 30.04 7.36
C GLN A 575 17.93 29.79 6.09
N ALA A 576 16.66 30.23 6.04
CA ALA A 576 15.82 30.11 4.85
C ALA A 576 16.38 30.95 3.68
N VAL A 577 16.81 32.19 3.95
CA VAL A 577 17.51 33.02 2.95
C VAL A 577 18.84 32.40 2.53
N GLY A 578 19.61 31.85 3.48
CA GLY A 578 20.83 31.12 3.18
C GLY A 578 20.60 29.92 2.26
N SER A 579 19.55 29.15 2.51
CA SER A 579 19.11 28.04 1.64
C SER A 579 18.70 28.54 0.26
N PHE A 580 17.93 29.63 0.16
CA PHE A 580 17.56 30.24 -1.12
C PHE A 580 18.80 30.58 -1.96
N VAL A 581 19.80 31.24 -1.37
CA VAL A 581 21.04 31.60 -2.07
C VAL A 581 21.83 30.34 -2.48
N ALA A 582 21.93 29.35 -1.60
CA ALA A 582 22.62 28.09 -1.91
C ALA A 582 21.96 27.32 -3.05
N ILE A 583 20.62 27.28 -3.10
CA ILE A 583 19.85 26.64 -4.17
C ILE A 583 20.04 27.37 -5.51
N ALA A 584 19.97 28.71 -5.50
CA ALA A 584 20.22 29.51 -6.70
C ALA A 584 21.66 29.31 -7.22
N ALA A 585 22.65 29.28 -6.32
CA ALA A 585 24.04 29.00 -6.68
C ALA A 585 24.23 27.58 -7.23
N MET A 586 23.53 26.59 -6.70
CA MET A 586 23.55 25.20 -7.19
C MET A 586 23.01 25.09 -8.62
N SER A 587 21.87 25.72 -8.91
CA SER A 587 21.29 25.76 -10.26
C SER A 587 22.19 26.52 -11.24
N PHE A 588 22.78 27.65 -10.81
CA PHE A 588 23.76 28.39 -11.59
C PHE A 588 24.98 27.53 -11.94
N ALA A 589 25.49 26.77 -10.96
CA ALA A 589 26.63 25.88 -11.15
C ALA A 589 26.34 24.76 -12.17
N SER A 590 25.11 24.23 -12.22
CA SER A 590 24.71 23.26 -13.26
C SER A 590 24.85 23.87 -14.67
N VAL A 591 24.37 25.10 -14.88
CA VAL A 591 24.51 25.81 -16.17
C VAL A 591 25.98 26.13 -16.49
N ALA A 592 26.76 26.51 -15.49
CA ALA A 592 28.21 26.72 -15.63
C ALA A 592 28.94 25.46 -16.09
N LEU A 593 28.64 24.31 -15.48
CA LEU A 593 29.24 23.04 -15.85
C LEU A 593 28.83 22.60 -17.27
N ARG A 594 27.56 22.78 -17.66
CA ARG A 594 27.11 22.54 -19.04
C ARG A 594 27.85 23.41 -20.05
N THR A 595 28.06 24.69 -19.72
CA THR A 595 28.79 25.62 -20.58
C THR A 595 30.27 25.24 -20.68
N ALA A 596 30.89 24.88 -19.56
CA ALA A 596 32.27 24.39 -19.53
C ALA A 596 32.44 23.10 -20.33
N GLN A 597 31.49 22.16 -20.24
CA GLN A 597 31.48 20.95 -21.05
C GLN A 597 31.44 21.28 -22.54
N PHE A 598 30.56 22.20 -22.94
CA PHE A 598 30.47 22.66 -24.32
C PHE A 598 31.78 23.28 -24.80
N ILE A 599 32.39 24.17 -24.00
CA ILE A 599 33.68 24.81 -24.32
C ILE A 599 34.78 23.76 -24.44
N LEU A 600 34.84 22.78 -23.53
CA LEU A 600 35.81 21.69 -23.57
C LEU A 600 35.68 20.90 -24.87
N VAL A 601 34.46 20.45 -25.21
CA VAL A 601 34.21 19.71 -26.46
C VAL A 601 34.56 20.54 -27.69
N ALA A 602 34.17 21.81 -27.73
CA ALA A 602 34.48 22.71 -28.83
C ALA A 602 35.99 22.98 -28.96
N SER A 603 36.71 23.11 -27.85
CA SER A 603 38.16 23.33 -27.82
C SER A 603 38.95 22.13 -28.33
N VAL A 604 38.49 20.91 -28.01
CA VAL A 604 39.08 19.68 -28.54
C VAL A 604 38.79 19.55 -30.03
N ALA A 605 37.55 19.82 -30.47
CA ALA A 605 37.19 19.81 -31.88
C ALA A 605 37.99 20.82 -32.72
N ALA A 606 38.33 21.97 -32.15
CA ALA A 606 39.18 22.98 -32.77
C ALA A 606 40.69 22.67 -32.73
N GLY A 607 41.10 21.52 -32.19
CA GLY A 607 42.51 21.12 -32.09
C GLY A 607 43.37 21.97 -31.14
N ARG A 608 42.76 22.84 -30.31
CA ARG A 608 43.49 23.74 -29.41
C ARG A 608 44.12 23.02 -28.22
N LEU A 609 43.58 21.85 -27.87
CA LEU A 609 44.16 20.95 -26.87
C LEU A 609 44.97 19.87 -27.59
N ALA A 610 46.11 20.27 -28.15
CA ALA A 610 47.02 19.42 -28.92
C ALA A 610 47.35 18.04 -28.29
N PRO A 611 47.55 17.89 -26.96
CA PRO A 611 47.77 16.56 -26.36
C PRO A 611 46.52 15.68 -26.29
N LEU A 612 45.33 16.23 -26.55
CA LEU A 612 44.04 15.53 -26.60
C LEU A 612 43.50 15.40 -28.03
N ALA A 613 44.13 16.05 -29.01
CA ALA A 613 43.70 15.98 -30.40
C ALA A 613 43.96 14.58 -30.95
N PRO A 614 43.01 13.98 -31.68
CA PRO A 614 43.21 12.68 -32.31
C PRO A 614 44.37 12.78 -33.30
N SER A 615 45.42 11.99 -33.06
CA SER A 615 46.55 11.89 -33.98
C SER A 615 46.03 11.35 -35.33
N PRO A 616 46.29 12.04 -36.47
CA PRO A 616 45.74 11.67 -37.77
C PRO A 616 46.40 10.41 -38.39
N GLN A 617 47.02 9.53 -37.61
CA GLN A 617 47.65 8.34 -38.16
C GLN A 617 46.63 7.21 -38.42
N PRO A 618 46.48 6.75 -39.68
CA PRO A 618 45.63 5.61 -40.04
C PRO A 618 46.33 4.31 -39.61
N SER A 619 46.28 3.99 -38.32
CA SER A 619 46.77 2.70 -37.83
C SER A 619 45.61 1.71 -37.73
N VAL A 620 45.65 0.72 -38.61
CA VAL A 620 44.62 -0.30 -38.88
C VAL A 620 44.55 -1.36 -37.76
N HIS A 621 44.98 -1.05 -36.54
CA HIS A 621 45.13 -2.05 -35.50
C HIS A 621 44.67 -1.56 -34.12
N TRP A 622 43.54 -2.14 -33.71
CA TRP A 622 42.95 -2.19 -32.36
C TRP A 622 42.21 -0.94 -31.85
N TRP A 623 40.94 -1.17 -31.48
CA TRP A 623 39.92 -0.20 -31.03
C TRP A 623 40.17 0.41 -29.64
N LEU A 624 41.42 0.54 -29.22
CA LEU A 624 41.73 1.19 -27.95
C LEU A 624 41.86 2.70 -28.18
N PRO A 625 41.01 3.53 -27.53
CA PRO A 625 41.09 4.97 -27.66
C PRO A 625 42.49 5.43 -27.23
N SER A 626 43.10 6.32 -28.01
CA SER A 626 44.36 6.95 -27.63
C SER A 626 44.24 7.56 -26.22
N GLY A 627 45.33 7.58 -25.45
CA GLY A 627 45.30 8.06 -24.05
C GLY A 627 44.66 9.45 -23.88
N GLY A 628 44.80 10.33 -24.86
CA GLY A 628 44.14 11.65 -24.88
C GLY A 628 42.62 11.56 -25.06
N GLN A 629 42.13 10.72 -25.97
CA GLN A 629 40.69 10.51 -26.18
C GLN A 629 40.05 9.80 -24.97
N ALA A 630 40.77 8.87 -24.34
CA ALA A 630 40.34 8.24 -23.10
C ALA A 630 40.18 9.27 -21.96
N LEU A 631 41.15 10.17 -21.79
CA LEU A 631 41.08 11.23 -20.78
C LEU A 631 39.93 12.22 -21.06
N GLN A 632 39.71 12.59 -22.31
CA GLN A 632 38.59 13.45 -22.70
C GLN A 632 37.24 12.79 -22.37
N ASN A 633 37.08 11.52 -22.73
CA ASN A 633 35.86 10.77 -22.44
C ASN A 633 35.64 10.65 -20.92
N LEU A 634 36.70 10.41 -20.15
CA LEU A 634 36.65 10.38 -18.69
C LEU A 634 36.21 11.73 -18.11
N LEU A 635 36.84 12.83 -18.53
CA LEU A 635 36.48 14.18 -18.07
C LEU A 635 35.04 14.55 -18.45
N SER A 636 34.63 14.28 -19.69
CA SER A 636 33.27 14.52 -20.15
C SER A 636 32.25 13.71 -19.34
N SER A 637 32.54 12.44 -19.07
CA SER A 637 31.70 11.57 -18.25
C SER A 637 31.57 12.08 -16.81
N ILE A 638 32.67 12.50 -16.18
CA ILE A 638 32.65 13.07 -14.82
C ILE A 638 31.82 14.36 -14.78
N ILE A 639 32.00 15.25 -15.76
CA ILE A 639 31.23 16.50 -15.83
C ILE A 639 29.73 16.19 -16.03
N THR A 640 29.37 15.26 -16.91
CA THR A 640 27.98 14.83 -17.11
C THR A 640 27.39 14.23 -15.83
N LEU A 641 28.15 13.43 -15.07
CA LEU A 641 27.70 12.88 -13.80
C LEU A 641 27.40 13.99 -12.77
N LEU A 642 28.24 15.02 -12.70
CA LEU A 642 28.02 16.16 -11.81
C LEU A 642 26.81 16.98 -12.25
N ILE A 643 26.65 17.25 -13.54
CA ILE A 643 25.49 17.97 -14.10
C ILE A 643 24.19 17.24 -13.75
N THR A 644 24.12 15.95 -14.07
CA THR A 644 22.91 15.14 -13.80
C THR A 644 22.58 15.06 -12.31
N THR A 645 23.59 14.98 -11.43
CA THR A 645 23.38 15.01 -9.98
C THR A 645 22.80 16.35 -9.51
N LEU A 646 23.34 17.48 -9.98
CA LEU A 646 22.85 18.81 -9.62
C LEU A 646 21.43 19.06 -10.18
N ASP A 647 21.14 18.57 -11.38
CA ASP A 647 19.81 18.69 -11.99
C ASP A 647 18.76 17.90 -11.19
N LEU A 648 19.09 16.68 -10.76
CA LEU A 648 18.22 15.87 -9.90
C LEU A 648 18.01 16.53 -8.52
N PHE A 649 19.05 17.12 -7.93
CA PHE A 649 18.89 17.88 -6.68
C PHE A 649 17.98 19.10 -6.85
N ALA A 650 18.16 19.87 -7.93
CA ALA A 650 17.28 21.00 -8.24
C ALA A 650 15.82 20.55 -8.48
N MET A 651 15.62 19.41 -9.14
CA MET A 651 14.29 18.81 -9.35
C MET A 651 13.65 18.38 -8.02
N LEU A 652 14.40 17.71 -7.13
CA LEU A 652 13.91 17.33 -5.80
C LEU A 652 13.54 18.56 -4.96
N ILE A 653 14.36 19.62 -5.01
CA ILE A 653 14.05 20.89 -4.35
C ILE A 653 12.76 21.50 -4.94
N ALA A 654 12.58 21.48 -6.27
CA ALA A 654 11.36 21.99 -6.88
C ALA A 654 10.11 21.18 -6.48
N MET A 655 10.26 19.87 -6.25
CA MET A 655 9.20 18.98 -5.75
C MET A 655 8.83 19.21 -4.28
N THR A 656 9.55 20.05 -3.54
CA THR A 656 9.12 20.47 -2.19
C THR A 656 7.90 21.39 -2.21
N PHE A 657 7.51 21.89 -3.39
CA PHE A 657 6.42 22.86 -3.57
C PHE A 657 6.58 24.16 -2.76
N ASN A 658 7.79 24.48 -2.30
CA ASN A 658 8.06 25.78 -1.72
C ASN A 658 8.18 26.84 -2.81
N GLY A 659 7.31 27.85 -2.81
CA GLY A 659 7.35 28.93 -3.80
C GLY A 659 8.68 29.69 -3.82
N ALA A 660 9.30 29.91 -2.66
CA ALA A 660 10.58 30.63 -2.57
C ALA A 660 11.73 29.78 -3.11
N TYR A 661 11.82 28.49 -2.75
CA TYR A 661 12.89 27.62 -3.26
C TYR A 661 12.72 27.29 -4.74
N PHE A 662 11.49 27.13 -5.22
CA PHE A 662 11.20 27.03 -6.65
C PHE A 662 11.70 28.27 -7.41
N ALA A 663 11.38 29.47 -6.91
CA ALA A 663 11.88 30.71 -7.51
C ALA A 663 13.42 30.80 -7.48
N ALA A 664 14.07 30.30 -6.42
CA ALA A 664 15.53 30.22 -6.35
C ALA A 664 16.12 29.34 -7.45
N VAL A 665 15.52 28.16 -7.69
CA VAL A 665 15.93 27.25 -8.75
C VAL A 665 15.84 27.94 -10.12
N VAL A 666 14.68 28.55 -10.42
CA VAL A 666 14.44 29.25 -11.69
C VAL A 666 15.39 30.44 -11.88
N LEU A 667 15.59 31.24 -10.82
CA LEU A 667 16.48 32.40 -10.84
C LEU A 667 17.94 31.99 -11.09
N GLY A 668 18.40 30.91 -10.44
CA GLY A 668 19.76 30.38 -10.65
C GLY A 668 19.98 29.90 -12.08
N TYR A 669 19.02 29.16 -12.65
CA TYR A 669 19.08 28.75 -14.07
C TYR A 669 19.07 29.94 -15.02
N GLY A 670 18.18 30.91 -14.80
CA GLY A 670 18.06 32.12 -15.63
C GLY A 670 19.30 33.02 -15.60
N LEU A 671 19.90 33.22 -14.42
CA LEU A 671 21.16 33.97 -14.30
C LEU A 671 22.32 33.23 -14.97
N GLY A 672 22.35 31.90 -14.84
CA GLY A 672 23.35 31.06 -15.49
C GLY A 672 23.32 31.21 -17.01
N THR A 673 22.14 31.11 -17.61
CA THR A 673 21.99 31.21 -19.07
C THR A 673 22.29 32.62 -19.59
N LEU A 674 21.91 33.67 -18.85
CA LEU A 674 22.19 35.05 -19.25
C LEU A 674 23.70 35.36 -19.24
N LEU A 675 24.39 35.06 -18.13
CA LEU A 675 25.81 35.41 -17.99
C LEU A 675 26.71 34.55 -18.87
N LEU A 676 26.42 33.25 -18.94
CA LEU A 676 27.27 32.29 -19.65
C LEU A 676 26.87 32.10 -21.11
N GLY A 677 25.66 32.52 -21.50
CA GLY A 677 25.21 32.54 -22.89
C GLY A 677 26.11 33.43 -23.75
N HIS A 678 26.41 34.64 -23.28
CA HIS A 678 27.35 35.55 -23.97
C HIS A 678 28.78 35.00 -24.05
N LEU A 679 29.25 34.33 -22.98
CA LEU A 679 30.55 33.67 -22.99
C LEU A 679 30.60 32.58 -24.07
N ARG A 680 29.54 31.77 -24.16
CA ARG A 680 29.41 30.71 -25.17
C ARG A 680 29.43 31.26 -26.59
N GLU A 681 28.66 32.32 -26.86
CA GLU A 681 28.64 32.98 -28.18
C GLU A 681 29.99 33.58 -28.55
N ASN A 682 30.64 34.30 -27.63
CA ASN A 682 31.95 34.89 -27.86
C ASN A 682 33.01 33.81 -28.11
N TYR A 683 32.94 32.69 -27.37
CA TYR A 683 33.82 31.56 -27.59
C TYR A 683 33.64 30.97 -29.00
N GLN A 684 32.39 30.77 -29.44
CA GLN A 684 32.09 30.28 -30.80
C GLN A 684 32.62 31.24 -31.88
N ARG A 685 32.46 32.56 -31.71
CA ARG A 685 33.00 33.56 -32.65
C ARG A 685 34.53 33.50 -32.75
N HIS A 686 35.22 33.28 -31.63
CA HIS A 686 36.68 33.12 -31.61
C HIS A 686 37.20 31.79 -32.17
N LEU A 687 36.36 30.77 -32.26
CA LEU A 687 36.70 29.54 -32.98
C LEU A 687 36.46 29.67 -34.49
N GLY A 688 35.42 30.41 -34.90
CA GLY A 688 35.07 30.63 -36.31
C GLY A 688 35.95 31.67 -37.03
N THR A 689 36.61 32.57 -36.30
CA THR A 689 37.59 33.53 -36.83
C THR A 689 39.01 32.94 -36.89
N ALA A 690 39.14 31.65 -37.22
CA ALA A 690 40.42 31.16 -37.69
C ALA A 690 40.80 32.01 -38.92
N PRO A 691 41.97 32.67 -38.91
CA PRO A 691 42.38 33.49 -40.04
C PRO A 691 42.32 32.61 -41.27
N ASP A 692 41.64 33.12 -42.29
CA ASP A 692 41.67 32.63 -43.65
C ASP A 692 43.14 32.63 -44.09
N ARG A 693 43.87 31.60 -43.66
CA ARG A 693 45.27 31.40 -43.97
C ARG A 693 45.21 30.99 -45.42
N GLY A 694 45.33 31.99 -46.30
CA GLY A 694 45.29 31.87 -47.75
C GLY A 694 46.21 30.75 -48.21
N SER A 695 45.64 29.56 -48.26
CA SER A 695 46.09 28.44 -49.05
C SER A 695 44.86 27.96 -49.77
N ASP A 696 44.83 28.27 -51.06
CA ASP A 696 44.09 27.55 -52.10
C ASP A 696 44.32 26.04 -51.91
N MET A 697 43.60 25.45 -50.98
CA MET A 697 43.46 24.01 -50.87
C MET A 697 41.96 23.75 -50.78
N GLU A 698 41.38 23.82 -51.98
CA GLU A 698 40.11 23.24 -52.36
C GLU A 698 40.11 21.76 -51.96
N ILE A 699 39.79 21.48 -50.69
CA ILE A 699 39.47 20.15 -50.21
C ILE A 699 38.02 19.89 -50.61
N CYS A 700 37.88 19.41 -51.85
CA CYS A 700 36.73 18.67 -52.31
C CYS A 700 36.55 17.41 -51.44
N CYS A 701 35.70 17.48 -50.43
CA CYS A 701 35.00 16.30 -49.90
C CYS A 701 33.55 16.28 -50.43
N GLY A 702 33.43 16.34 -51.75
CA GLY A 702 32.28 15.79 -52.46
C GLY A 702 32.64 14.35 -52.83
N VAL A 703 31.91 13.38 -52.27
CA VAL A 703 31.91 12.00 -52.75
C VAL A 703 31.51 12.02 -54.23
N VAL A 704 32.49 11.89 -55.12
CA VAL A 704 32.25 11.64 -56.53
C VAL A 704 31.89 10.17 -56.67
N ILE A 705 30.59 9.89 -56.76
CA ILE A 705 30.10 8.68 -57.41
C ILE A 705 30.27 8.91 -58.91
N SER A 706 31.15 8.14 -59.55
CA SER A 706 31.25 8.11 -61.02
C SER A 706 30.04 7.37 -61.61
N PRO A 707 29.25 7.98 -62.52
CA PRO A 707 28.42 7.21 -63.44
C PRO A 707 29.24 6.80 -64.68
N PRO A 708 29.04 5.59 -65.24
CA PRO A 708 29.63 5.21 -66.52
C PRO A 708 28.91 5.95 -67.65
N GLY A 709 29.66 6.16 -68.74
CA GLY A 709 29.40 7.23 -69.69
C GLY A 709 28.15 7.10 -70.54
N GLU A 710 27.70 8.25 -71.03
CA GLU A 710 26.87 8.34 -72.21
C GLU A 710 27.26 9.57 -73.05
N LYS A 711 27.33 9.35 -74.36
CA LYS A 711 27.94 10.24 -75.35
C LYS A 711 27.00 11.37 -75.76
N GLN A 712 27.59 12.55 -75.93
CA GLN A 712 27.35 13.58 -76.95
C GLN A 712 25.90 13.93 -77.36
N GLY A 713 25.54 15.20 -77.16
CA GLY A 713 24.44 15.85 -77.86
C GLY A 713 24.40 17.35 -77.59
N ALA A 714 25.15 18.12 -78.37
CA ALA A 714 25.20 19.57 -78.33
C ALA A 714 23.84 20.21 -78.66
N THR A 715 23.40 21.24 -77.92
CA THR A 715 22.76 22.43 -78.50
C THR A 715 22.92 23.62 -77.56
N ARG A 716 23.33 24.74 -78.15
CA ARG A 716 23.72 26.02 -77.58
C ARG A 716 22.59 27.02 -77.80
N ILE A 717 22.03 27.65 -76.76
CA ILE A 717 21.35 28.95 -76.88
C ILE A 717 21.71 29.85 -75.69
N ARG A 718 22.14 31.07 -76.04
CA ARG A 718 22.48 32.24 -75.20
C ARG A 718 21.27 32.77 -74.41
N GLY A 719 21.52 33.41 -73.26
CA GLY A 719 20.64 34.47 -72.78
C GLY A 719 20.82 34.96 -71.35
N ASN A 720 21.67 35.99 -71.21
CA ASN A 720 21.60 37.11 -70.26
C ASN A 720 21.82 36.93 -68.75
N ALA A 721 22.84 37.66 -68.30
CA ALA A 721 23.10 38.07 -66.93
C ALA A 721 22.09 39.12 -66.45
N MET A 722 21.71 39.06 -65.18
CA MET A 722 21.53 40.21 -64.30
C MET A 722 21.79 39.79 -62.86
N ALA A 723 22.68 40.53 -62.19
CA ALA A 723 22.98 40.45 -60.78
C ALA A 723 21.80 41.02 -59.96
N VAL A 724 21.41 40.31 -58.90
CA VAL A 724 20.72 40.91 -57.75
C VAL A 724 21.27 40.28 -56.48
N THR A 725 22.02 41.09 -55.73
CA THR A 725 22.39 40.90 -54.34
C THR A 725 21.14 41.02 -53.45
N ASN A 726 21.00 40.20 -52.40
CA ASN A 726 20.23 40.60 -51.21
C ASN A 726 20.77 39.94 -49.93
N GLY A 727 20.96 40.79 -48.91
CA GLY A 727 21.34 40.47 -47.52
C GLY A 727 20.24 39.68 -46.79
N SER A 728 20.49 39.04 -45.65
CA SER A 728 21.02 39.51 -44.36
C SER A 728 20.07 40.45 -43.60
N GLY A 729 19.71 40.05 -42.36
CA GLY A 729 18.94 40.80 -41.35
C GLY A 729 17.48 40.33 -41.24
N GLY A 730 17.05 39.68 -40.16
CA GLY A 730 16.67 40.30 -38.86
C GLY A 730 15.13 40.35 -38.80
N GLY A 731 14.41 39.83 -37.80
CA GLY A 731 14.58 40.05 -36.37
C GLY A 731 13.60 41.13 -35.90
N ASP A 732 12.46 40.66 -35.37
CA ASP A 732 11.50 41.30 -34.45
C ASP A 732 10.57 42.46 -34.89
N GLN A 733 9.26 42.25 -34.70
CA GLN A 733 8.41 43.09 -33.84
C GLN A 733 7.01 42.47 -33.64
N LEU A 734 6.65 42.15 -32.39
CA LEU A 734 5.26 41.95 -31.95
C LEU A 734 4.81 43.19 -31.19
N ASN A 735 3.70 43.75 -31.65
CA ASN A 735 3.10 45.00 -31.19
C ASN A 735 2.36 44.85 -29.86
N ALA A 736 2.65 45.76 -28.93
CA ALA A 736 1.77 46.11 -27.82
C ALA A 736 0.67 47.07 -28.30
N LYS A 737 -0.56 46.91 -27.80
CA LYS A 737 -1.65 47.86 -28.00
C LYS A 737 -2.28 48.20 -26.65
N GLN A 738 -2.10 49.45 -26.23
CA GLN A 738 -2.73 50.08 -25.06
C GLN A 738 -3.23 51.46 -25.52
N VAL A 739 -4.47 51.81 -25.16
CA VAL A 739 -5.15 53.14 -25.14
C VAL A 739 -6.65 52.82 -24.89
N VAL A 740 -7.45 53.42 -24.00
CA VAL A 740 -7.36 54.55 -23.06
C VAL A 740 -8.53 54.44 -22.05
N SER A 741 -8.36 55.05 -20.87
CA SER A 741 -9.34 55.24 -19.79
C SER A 741 -10.64 55.93 -20.17
N ASN A 742 -11.72 55.62 -19.43
CA ASN A 742 -12.65 56.64 -18.95
C ASN A 742 -13.21 56.24 -17.57
N GLY A 743 -13.21 57.19 -16.64
CA GLY A 743 -13.65 57.03 -15.26
C GLY A 743 -15.17 57.16 -15.08
N GLY A 744 -15.62 56.80 -13.88
CA GLY A 744 -16.98 57.00 -13.41
C GLY A 744 -17.12 56.60 -11.95
N ASP A 745 -17.35 57.61 -11.11
CA ASP A 745 -17.64 57.54 -9.67
C ASP A 745 -18.91 56.74 -9.35
N GLY A 746 -19.03 56.29 -8.09
CA GLY A 746 -20.33 55.90 -7.53
C GLY A 746 -20.28 55.18 -6.19
N HIS A 747 -20.52 55.92 -5.11
CA HIS A 747 -20.87 55.46 -3.78
C HIS A 747 -22.12 54.56 -3.75
N GLY A 748 -22.17 53.64 -2.77
CA GLY A 748 -23.35 52.87 -2.37
C GLY A 748 -22.96 51.64 -1.56
#